data_AF-A0A962LAC8-F1
#
_entry.id   AF-A0A962LAC8-F1
#
_cell.length_a   1.000
_cell.length_b   1.000
_cell.length_c   1.000
_cell.angle_alpha   90.00
_cell.angle_beta   90.00
_cell.angle_gamma   90.00
#
_symmetry.space_group_name_H-M   'P 1'
#
loop_
_entity.id
_entity.type
_entity.pdbx_description
1 polymer ?
#
loop_
_entity_poly.entity_id
_entity_poly.type
_entity_poly.pdbx_seq_one_letter_code
_entity_poly.pdbx_strand_id
1 'polypeptide(L)'
;MNRFNLTFRGEIIAGHDPEQVRTSLARELAIEDPARLQDYFSGDPVVLRRNMERKEAAELYARLQQMGIQVELVKIPDRGSLQSDAKLKTPAGAGPGRTEAPPDSSHSVSEALRKADLAAQQSLPEEDKAELAAREKALKRALKAKQKETGRRNKAAPPDKATSPRMSAAQAAKLKAQLQRQAEAAARRQAELELSRTRELARQAAAQAEHERLEAEQRQRLEVERAEQARREAEERLRLEVARAEQERAQRERVEAERAEQARLEAQERARREAARQEKVRIEAERAEQARREAAERERLAAEKAAQREQEKRRAEQLAARVQVENARRKREQAAEAARRKLEEARNKARLQAELEEQAAQRREMEEQAIQRAAVELAHKPGLKPMDARIRTRLETPSRQRQSAETAPGGKRKRQAGAPNLYHLRPFRNTPEIRARAGQSYRIMRLAFTGAAIALVAGLAMGIRLLSLPPPATVTGATAVTIPPQEGPLLLAGDHLLLHDRAGVSGADIVLGDLGLSSLQAPLAFDAAGRLLAPGQLAGKTGTPQLLRCTLAQRHCEPVSPVLADTAVSALAVHPIDGSLFIADARAGELLRLGAEGEVLARVAAEIPPAPVLRLDSGLLMMNSALGPAISVFRYEDEAFGQQLDEILLLPPGSDESTRVRDFIWSGEHWWVLLEQGTSGGVGLYRFDSQWQLLDQPRLTGGSRPTGLVNWGTRILVQDPSQLAVQRFNSAGEAEAVLISGALAGLAESQAHRSSLVLLGWRIGLALCLLAAIAGLCLGALHRVRSLVYKSCRERGAEPIDKLADSIEWIDAAPERAASLGRTGIAYTVLAMGLVLGAIGLGVSSLQLSALLVTLAGPAAALLLLQRSEPEHIGILGAQLLLVDHEGMYQLGGGSRIHYRGPFLMIDDVAVFTGTRLLPAFSPAAIATRVAPVAAEGIRVDRKIVTVKLLQSRHPLALGVVAIAIAIASAAALLSLQGIF
;
A
#
# COMPACT_ATOMS: atom_id res chain seq x y z
N MET A 1 7.94 -15.19 25.91
CA MET A 1 7.85 -16.23 26.96
C MET A 1 6.37 -16.37 27.27
N ASN A 2 5.76 -17.56 27.11
CA ASN A 2 4.30 -17.70 27.24
C ASN A 2 3.82 -17.31 28.65
N ARG A 3 2.94 -16.31 28.71
CA ARG A 3 2.28 -15.84 29.94
C ARG A 3 0.81 -16.27 29.95
N PHE A 4 0.27 -16.53 31.14
CA PHE A 4 -1.07 -17.09 31.32
C PHE A 4 -1.89 -16.27 32.32
N ASN A 5 -3.19 -16.21 32.09
CA ASN A 5 -4.19 -15.76 33.05
C ASN A 5 -4.91 -17.00 33.60
N LEU A 6 -5.16 -17.02 34.90
CA LEU A 6 -5.97 -18.05 35.55
C LEU A 6 -7.38 -17.53 35.73
N THR A 7 -8.37 -18.19 35.13
CA THR A 7 -9.79 -17.79 35.16
C THR A 7 -10.64 -18.81 35.88
N PHE A 8 -11.62 -18.34 36.64
CA PHE A 8 -12.55 -19.14 37.44
C PHE A 8 -13.99 -18.76 37.11
N ARG A 9 -14.90 -19.74 36.99
CA ARG A 9 -16.31 -19.52 36.62
C ARG A 9 -17.31 -19.88 37.73
N GLY A 10 -16.85 -20.09 38.96
CA GLY A 10 -17.73 -20.53 40.05
C GLY A 10 -18.01 -22.04 40.07
N GLU A 11 -17.46 -22.83 39.14
CA GLU A 11 -17.68 -24.27 39.08
C GLU A 11 -16.83 -25.05 40.10
N ILE A 12 -17.48 -25.96 40.84
CA ILE A 12 -16.86 -26.82 41.85
C ILE A 12 -16.82 -28.25 41.31
N ILE A 13 -15.68 -28.92 41.48
CA ILE A 13 -15.47 -30.29 41.01
C ILE A 13 -16.37 -31.25 41.79
N ALA A 14 -17.09 -32.11 41.08
CA ALA A 14 -18.02 -33.08 41.66
C ALA A 14 -17.35 -33.93 42.76
N GLY A 15 -18.01 -34.06 43.92
CA GLY A 15 -17.52 -34.82 45.07
C GLY A 15 -16.86 -33.99 46.18
N HIS A 16 -16.73 -32.68 46.02
CA HIS A 16 -16.25 -31.78 47.07
C HIS A 16 -17.40 -30.98 47.70
N ASP A 17 -17.32 -30.74 49.01
CA ASP A 17 -18.32 -29.98 49.78
C ASP A 17 -18.23 -28.47 49.43
N PRO A 18 -19.29 -27.85 48.87
CA PRO A 18 -19.23 -26.49 48.36
C PRO A 18 -18.87 -25.44 49.41
N GLU A 19 -19.26 -25.63 50.68
CA GLU A 19 -18.94 -24.70 51.78
C GLU A 19 -17.45 -24.76 52.16
N GLN A 20 -16.86 -25.95 52.13
CA GLN A 20 -15.42 -26.15 52.39
C GLN A 20 -14.56 -25.58 51.25
N VAL A 21 -15.02 -25.73 50.01
CA VAL A 21 -14.35 -25.19 48.81
C VAL A 21 -14.37 -23.66 48.83
N ARG A 22 -15.50 -23.04 49.18
CA ARG A 22 -15.62 -21.58 49.36
C ARG A 22 -14.67 -21.06 50.43
N THR A 23 -14.62 -21.72 51.57
CA THR A 23 -13.72 -21.36 52.69
C THR A 23 -12.25 -21.50 52.30
N SER A 24 -11.91 -22.55 51.56
CA SER A 24 -10.53 -22.78 51.08
C SER A 24 -10.11 -21.75 50.03
N LEU A 25 -11.01 -21.37 49.12
CA LEU A 25 -10.76 -20.32 48.12
C LEU A 25 -10.58 -18.94 48.78
N ALA A 26 -11.44 -18.59 49.75
CA ALA A 26 -11.34 -17.35 50.51
C ALA A 26 -9.98 -17.24 51.23
N ARG A 27 -9.49 -18.36 51.78
CA ARG A 27 -8.19 -18.43 52.44
C ARG A 27 -7.02 -18.28 51.46
N GLU A 28 -7.05 -18.96 50.31
CA GLU A 28 -5.96 -18.89 49.32
C GLU A 28 -5.87 -17.50 48.65
N LEU A 29 -7.00 -16.81 48.50
CA LEU A 29 -7.07 -15.46 47.93
C LEU A 29 -7.08 -14.32 48.96
N ALA A 30 -7.02 -14.65 50.26
CA ALA A 30 -7.11 -13.71 51.38
C ALA A 30 -8.32 -12.74 51.28
N ILE A 31 -9.49 -13.29 50.97
CA ILE A 31 -10.75 -12.54 50.87
C ILE A 31 -11.49 -12.67 52.20
N GLU A 32 -11.55 -11.59 52.98
CA GLU A 32 -12.23 -11.55 54.28
C GLU A 32 -13.72 -11.19 54.17
N ASP A 33 -14.15 -10.61 53.04
CA ASP A 33 -15.52 -10.15 52.81
C ASP A 33 -16.38 -11.24 52.14
N PRO A 34 -17.42 -11.77 52.81
CA PRO A 34 -18.27 -12.83 52.27
C PRO A 34 -19.11 -12.38 51.07
N ALA A 35 -19.46 -11.09 50.95
CA ALA A 35 -20.21 -10.58 49.80
C ALA A 35 -19.37 -10.64 48.52
N ARG A 36 -18.09 -10.26 48.61
CA ARG A 36 -17.14 -10.40 47.50
C ARG A 36 -16.89 -11.85 47.12
N LEU A 37 -16.88 -12.77 48.10
CA LEU A 37 -16.73 -14.20 47.80
C LEU A 37 -17.91 -14.73 46.98
N GLN A 38 -19.13 -14.28 47.26
CA GLN A 38 -20.33 -14.67 46.52
C GLN A 38 -20.23 -14.30 45.03
N ASP A 39 -19.63 -13.15 44.71
CA ASP A 39 -19.46 -12.66 43.34
C ASP A 39 -18.57 -13.58 42.48
N TYR A 40 -17.58 -14.26 43.08
CA TYR A 40 -16.73 -15.22 42.37
C TYR A 40 -17.46 -16.52 41.99
N PHE A 41 -18.61 -16.80 42.62
CA PHE A 41 -19.47 -17.96 42.33
C PHE A 41 -20.74 -17.58 41.57
N SER A 42 -20.78 -16.38 40.98
CA SER A 42 -21.91 -15.87 40.18
C SER A 42 -22.13 -16.62 38.85
N GLY A 43 -21.15 -17.41 38.40
CA GLY A 43 -21.17 -18.10 37.10
C GLY A 43 -20.40 -17.35 36.00
N ASP A 44 -20.08 -16.08 36.22
CA ASP A 44 -19.30 -15.28 35.28
C ASP A 44 -17.79 -15.58 35.37
N PRO A 45 -17.04 -15.55 34.25
CA PRO A 45 -15.61 -15.81 34.26
C PRO A 45 -14.83 -14.67 34.92
N VAL A 46 -14.32 -14.92 36.13
CA VAL A 46 -13.47 -13.99 36.89
C VAL A 46 -12.00 -14.38 36.75
N VAL A 47 -11.14 -13.40 36.47
CA VAL A 47 -9.69 -13.63 36.38
C VAL A 47 -9.08 -13.56 37.77
N LEU A 48 -8.67 -14.70 38.33
CA LEU A 48 -8.08 -14.77 39.68
C LEU A 48 -6.68 -14.17 39.73
N ARG A 49 -5.84 -14.44 38.72
CA ARG A 49 -4.48 -13.89 38.64
C ARG A 49 -4.02 -13.76 37.19
N ARG A 50 -3.33 -12.65 36.89
CA ARG A 50 -2.92 -12.29 35.52
C ARG A 50 -1.42 -12.42 35.31
N ASN A 51 -1.03 -12.65 34.05
CA ASN A 51 0.35 -12.50 33.57
C ASN A 51 1.37 -13.43 34.24
N MET A 52 0.95 -14.65 34.55
CA MET A 52 1.78 -15.65 35.23
C MET A 52 2.73 -16.36 34.28
N GLU A 53 3.93 -16.69 34.76
CA GLU A 53 4.85 -17.57 34.04
C GLU A 53 4.36 -19.01 34.06
N ARG A 54 4.72 -19.80 33.03
CA ARG A 54 4.21 -21.18 32.84
C ARG A 54 4.35 -22.07 34.09
N LYS A 55 5.45 -21.96 34.83
CA LYS A 55 5.71 -22.78 36.03
C LYS A 55 4.79 -22.39 37.17
N GLU A 56 4.72 -21.09 37.49
CA GLU A 56 3.84 -20.56 38.54
C GLU A 56 2.35 -20.83 38.21
N ALA A 57 1.98 -20.69 36.94
CA ALA A 57 0.63 -20.93 36.44
C ALA A 57 0.20 -22.40 36.61
N ALA A 58 1.10 -23.35 36.33
CA ALA A 58 0.84 -24.78 36.49
C ALA A 58 0.76 -25.20 37.97
N GLU A 59 1.64 -24.66 38.82
CA GLU A 59 1.63 -24.93 40.27
C GLU A 59 0.33 -24.42 40.92
N LEU A 60 -0.11 -23.20 40.60
CA LEU A 60 -1.34 -22.63 41.15
C LEU A 60 -2.60 -23.33 40.63
N TYR A 61 -2.63 -23.70 39.34
CA TYR A 61 -3.71 -24.49 38.76
C TYR A 61 -3.88 -25.84 39.46
N ALA A 62 -2.78 -26.57 39.67
CA ALA A 62 -2.82 -27.87 40.34
C ALA A 62 -3.30 -27.77 41.79
N ARG A 63 -2.86 -26.74 42.52
CA ARG A 63 -3.28 -26.50 43.91
C ARG A 63 -4.77 -26.17 44.02
N LEU A 64 -5.30 -25.32 43.14
CA LEU A 64 -6.73 -24.97 43.14
C LEU A 64 -7.62 -26.15 42.76
N GLN A 65 -7.19 -26.99 41.80
CA GLN A 65 -7.92 -28.24 41.50
C GLN A 65 -7.92 -29.23 42.67
N GLN A 66 -6.82 -29.34 43.42
CA GLN A 66 -6.76 -30.18 44.64
C GLN A 66 -7.74 -29.70 45.72
N MET A 67 -8.10 -28.42 45.72
CA MET A 67 -9.10 -27.85 46.63
C MET A 67 -10.52 -27.93 46.06
N GLY A 68 -10.75 -28.67 44.96
CA GLY A 68 -12.07 -28.87 44.37
C GLY A 68 -12.54 -27.74 43.46
N ILE A 69 -11.66 -26.84 43.02
CA ILE A 69 -12.02 -25.63 42.25
C ILE A 69 -11.70 -25.83 40.78
N GLN A 70 -12.69 -25.64 39.91
CA GLN A 70 -12.49 -25.78 38.46
C GLN A 70 -12.01 -24.45 37.85
N VAL A 71 -10.70 -24.35 37.61
CA VAL A 71 -10.04 -23.20 37.00
C VAL A 71 -9.57 -23.51 35.58
N GLU A 72 -9.43 -22.46 34.75
CA GLU A 72 -8.97 -22.54 33.36
C GLU A 72 -7.73 -21.64 33.16
N LEU A 73 -6.74 -22.14 32.41
CA LEU A 73 -5.52 -21.40 32.08
C LEU A 73 -5.62 -20.80 30.66
N VAL A 74 -5.84 -19.49 30.58
CA VAL A 74 -5.93 -18.76 29.32
C VAL A 74 -4.58 -18.16 28.95
N LYS A 75 -4.00 -18.61 27.83
CA LYS A 75 -2.73 -18.06 27.33
C LYS A 75 -2.90 -16.63 26.85
N ILE A 76 -2.05 -15.72 27.32
CA ILE A 76 -1.98 -14.34 26.82
C ILE A 76 -1.10 -14.34 25.56
N PRO A 77 -1.60 -13.86 24.41
CA PRO A 77 -0.77 -13.68 23.22
C PRO A 77 0.32 -12.63 23.48
N ASP A 78 1.57 -12.90 23.08
CA ASP A 78 2.68 -11.96 23.20
C ASP A 78 2.33 -10.67 22.42
N ARG A 79 2.48 -9.50 23.07
CA ARG A 79 2.08 -8.18 22.54
C ARG A 79 2.68 -7.91 21.16
N GLY A 80 1.84 -8.06 20.15
CA GLY A 80 2.08 -7.70 18.76
C GLY A 80 0.78 -7.67 17.96
N SER A 81 -0.32 -7.21 18.56
CA SER A 81 -1.56 -6.85 17.87
C SER A 81 -2.52 -6.11 18.81
N LEU A 82 -2.76 -4.84 18.52
CA LEU A 82 -3.90 -4.01 18.92
C LEU A 82 -4.58 -3.71 17.57
N GLN A 83 -5.89 -3.76 17.30
CA GLN A 83 -7.17 -3.87 18.01
C GLN A 83 -8.07 -4.74 17.11
N SER A 84 -9.04 -5.51 17.60
CA SER A 84 -10.41 -5.05 17.86
C SER A 84 -11.23 -6.27 18.32
N ASP A 85 -12.17 -6.03 19.24
CA ASP A 85 -13.37 -6.82 19.56
C ASP A 85 -13.60 -6.93 21.06
N ALA A 86 -14.26 -5.90 21.60
CA ALA A 86 -15.01 -6.02 22.85
C ALA A 86 -16.27 -5.16 22.73
N LYS A 87 -17.34 -5.77 22.22
CA LYS A 87 -18.72 -5.28 22.43
C LYS A 87 -19.60 -6.47 22.76
N LEU A 88 -19.58 -6.86 24.03
CA LEU A 88 -20.62 -7.72 24.58
C LEU A 88 -21.89 -6.89 24.79
N LYS A 89 -22.99 -7.39 24.24
CA LYS A 89 -24.37 -6.94 24.47
C LYS A 89 -24.86 -7.45 25.83
N THR A 90 -25.65 -6.63 26.52
CA THR A 90 -26.61 -7.07 27.55
C THR A 90 -27.97 -6.43 27.25
N PRO A 91 -29.11 -7.14 27.43
CA PRO A 91 -30.41 -6.71 26.94
C PRO A 91 -31.22 -5.88 27.96
N ALA A 92 -32.32 -5.31 27.46
CA ALA A 92 -33.22 -4.35 28.09
C ALA A 92 -34.21 -4.96 29.12
N GLY A 93 -34.69 -4.11 30.05
CA GLY A 93 -35.92 -4.35 30.81
C GLY A 93 -36.27 -3.30 31.89
N ALA A 94 -37.30 -2.48 31.59
CA ALA A 94 -38.31 -1.83 32.46
C ALA A 94 -37.92 -0.83 33.60
N GLY A 95 -38.53 0.37 33.59
CA GLY A 95 -38.68 1.27 34.75
C GLY A 95 -39.87 0.88 35.66
N PRO A 96 -40.43 1.74 36.55
CA PRO A 96 -40.17 3.17 36.82
C PRO A 96 -39.99 3.52 38.33
N GLY A 97 -39.59 4.76 38.69
CA GLY A 97 -39.65 5.20 40.10
C GLY A 97 -38.92 6.50 40.47
N ARG A 98 -39.72 7.53 40.68
CA ARG A 98 -39.54 8.88 41.24
C ARG A 98 -38.57 9.08 42.45
N THR A 99 -37.94 10.27 42.46
CA THR A 99 -37.53 11.14 43.60
C THR A 99 -36.30 10.77 44.45
N GLU A 100 -35.20 11.50 44.32
CA GLU A 100 -34.68 12.52 45.27
C GLU A 100 -33.28 13.00 44.83
N ALA A 101 -32.97 14.27 45.10
CA ALA A 101 -31.71 14.97 44.82
C ALA A 101 -30.96 15.21 46.17
N PRO A 102 -29.80 15.90 46.27
CA PRO A 102 -28.82 16.35 45.27
C PRO A 102 -27.34 16.07 45.77
N PRO A 103 -26.28 16.85 45.45
CA PRO A 103 -25.22 16.38 44.55
C PRO A 103 -23.78 16.56 45.10
N ASP A 104 -22.76 16.16 44.34
CA ASP A 104 -21.46 16.83 44.44
C ASP A 104 -20.80 17.07 43.07
N SER A 105 -20.49 18.35 42.86
CA SER A 105 -19.49 19.02 42.01
C SER A 105 -18.92 18.30 40.77
N SER A 106 -19.14 18.89 39.61
CA SER A 106 -18.17 19.80 38.93
C SER A 106 -18.30 19.69 37.42
N HIS A 107 -18.80 20.75 36.77
CA HIS A 107 -18.50 21.26 35.42
C HIS A 107 -19.71 22.01 34.86
N SER A 108 -19.91 23.26 35.30
CA SER A 108 -20.75 24.25 34.61
C SER A 108 -20.30 25.67 34.96
N VAL A 109 -19.23 26.14 34.31
CA VAL A 109 -18.77 27.55 34.40
C VAL A 109 -19.02 28.33 33.11
N SER A 110 -19.66 27.75 32.09
CA SER A 110 -19.90 28.44 30.80
C SER A 110 -21.37 28.74 30.48
N GLU A 111 -22.31 28.48 31.39
CA GLU A 111 -23.74 28.77 31.18
C GLU A 111 -24.35 29.77 32.19
N ALA A 112 -23.60 30.16 33.22
CA ALA A 112 -24.02 31.16 34.21
C ALA A 112 -23.75 32.63 33.77
N LEU A 113 -23.04 32.83 32.67
CA LEU A 113 -22.81 34.16 32.06
C LEU A 113 -23.81 34.51 30.95
N ARG A 114 -24.68 33.58 30.55
CA ARG A 114 -25.71 33.82 29.50
C ARG A 114 -27.14 33.91 30.03
N LYS A 115 -27.37 33.67 31.32
CA LYS A 115 -28.68 33.82 31.97
C LYS A 115 -28.81 35.04 32.90
N ALA A 116 -27.75 35.83 33.04
CA ALA A 116 -27.77 37.13 33.72
C ALA A 116 -28.12 38.29 32.76
N ASP A 117 -27.95 38.14 31.45
CA ASP A 117 -28.26 39.17 30.44
C ASP A 117 -29.71 39.12 29.91
N LEU A 118 -30.47 38.04 30.20
CA LEU A 118 -31.85 37.89 29.71
C LEU A 118 -32.94 38.16 30.75
N ALA A 119 -32.57 38.67 31.93
CA ALA A 119 -33.50 39.07 33.00
C ALA A 119 -33.44 40.57 33.33
N ALA A 120 -32.87 41.39 32.43
CA ALA A 120 -32.72 42.84 32.57
C ALA A 120 -33.42 43.66 31.46
N GLN A 121 -34.40 43.07 30.74
CA GLN A 121 -35.05 43.74 29.61
C GLN A 121 -36.59 43.66 29.57
N GLN A 122 -37.25 43.40 30.70
CA GLN A 122 -38.71 43.50 30.77
C GLN A 122 -39.19 44.03 32.12
N SER A 123 -39.06 45.34 32.32
CA SER A 123 -40.02 46.12 33.11
C SER A 123 -39.82 47.62 32.88
N LEU A 124 -40.86 48.26 32.34
CA LEU A 124 -41.26 49.67 32.55
C LEU A 124 -40.47 50.78 31.82
N PRO A 125 -41.16 51.49 30.92
CA PRO A 125 -41.18 52.95 30.95
C PRO A 125 -42.64 53.42 31.06
N GLU A 126 -43.23 53.24 32.24
CA GLU A 126 -44.48 53.90 32.65
C GLU A 126 -44.21 55.20 33.45
N GLU A 127 -42.94 55.57 33.67
CA GLU A 127 -42.56 56.85 34.30
C GLU A 127 -42.47 58.01 33.29
N ASP A 128 -42.12 57.75 32.02
CA ASP A 128 -42.02 58.80 30.99
C ASP A 128 -43.38 59.29 30.46
N LYS A 129 -44.42 58.44 30.49
CA LYS A 129 -45.78 58.83 30.09
C LYS A 129 -46.44 59.73 31.13
N ALA A 130 -46.13 59.55 32.40
CA ALA A 130 -46.62 60.41 33.48
C ALA A 130 -45.97 61.81 33.42
N GLU A 131 -44.69 61.88 33.06
CA GLU A 131 -43.96 63.15 32.92
C GLU A 131 -44.38 63.92 31.65
N LEU A 132 -44.64 63.22 30.54
CA LEU A 132 -45.18 63.82 29.31
C LEU A 132 -46.62 64.31 29.50
N ALA A 133 -47.47 63.56 30.20
CA ALA A 133 -48.83 63.99 30.53
C ALA A 133 -48.84 65.21 31.48
N ALA A 134 -47.86 65.30 32.41
CA ALA A 134 -47.69 66.45 33.28
C ALA A 134 -47.23 67.71 32.51
N ARG A 135 -46.31 67.56 31.55
CA ARG A 135 -45.86 68.65 30.66
C ARG A 135 -46.96 69.14 29.71
N GLU A 136 -47.78 68.24 29.16
CA GLU A 136 -48.90 68.63 28.29
C GLU A 136 -49.99 69.40 29.08
N LYS A 137 -50.25 69.00 30.33
CA LYS A 137 -51.21 69.68 31.23
C LYS A 137 -50.70 71.05 31.69
N ALA A 138 -49.39 71.23 31.85
CA ALA A 138 -48.75 72.51 32.12
C ALA A 138 -48.82 73.45 30.91
N LEU A 139 -48.58 72.94 29.69
CA LEU A 139 -48.63 73.73 28.45
C LEU A 139 -50.06 74.21 28.12
N LYS A 140 -51.09 73.36 28.33
CA LYS A 140 -52.51 73.74 28.16
C LYS A 140 -52.96 74.80 29.19
N ARG A 141 -52.37 74.82 30.40
CA ARG A 141 -52.62 75.88 31.41
C ARG A 141 -51.94 77.20 31.03
N ALA A 142 -50.74 77.17 30.47
CA ALA A 142 -50.04 78.36 29.98
C ALA A 142 -50.75 79.00 28.77
N LEU A 143 -51.29 78.20 27.84
CA LEU A 143 -52.04 78.70 26.69
C LEU A 143 -53.40 79.34 27.08
N LYS A 144 -54.12 78.77 28.07
CA LYS A 144 -55.34 79.39 28.61
C LYS A 144 -55.08 80.67 29.40
N ALA A 145 -53.92 80.81 30.05
CA ALA A 145 -53.52 82.06 30.73
C ALA A 145 -53.22 83.17 29.71
N LYS A 146 -52.55 82.85 28.60
CA LYS A 146 -52.22 83.81 27.52
C LYS A 146 -53.44 84.26 26.71
N GLN A 147 -54.43 83.38 26.48
CA GLN A 147 -55.71 83.75 25.83
C GLN A 147 -56.62 84.61 26.72
N LYS A 148 -56.47 84.54 28.05
CA LYS A 148 -57.20 85.40 29.00
C LYS A 148 -56.58 86.80 29.12
N GLU A 149 -55.33 86.96 28.72
CA GLU A 149 -54.59 88.24 28.69
C GLU A 149 -54.82 89.02 27.39
N THR A 150 -55.00 88.33 26.26
CA THR A 150 -55.39 88.97 24.97
C THR A 150 -56.87 89.36 24.90
N GLY A 151 -57.75 88.70 25.67
CA GLY A 151 -59.16 89.08 25.78
C GLY A 151 -59.46 90.32 26.66
N ARG A 152 -58.52 90.73 27.52
CA ARG A 152 -58.68 91.91 28.40
C ARG A 152 -58.19 93.23 27.79
N ARG A 153 -57.50 93.19 26.64
CA ARG A 153 -56.90 94.38 26.01
C ARG A 153 -57.79 95.06 24.95
N ASN A 154 -58.97 94.51 24.63
CA ASN A 154 -59.90 95.03 23.61
C ASN A 154 -61.21 95.63 24.17
N LYS A 155 -61.21 96.19 25.40
CA LYS A 155 -62.40 96.85 25.97
C LYS A 155 -62.04 98.06 26.85
N ALA A 156 -61.64 99.16 26.22
CA ALA A 156 -61.59 100.56 26.71
C ALA A 156 -61.04 101.37 25.51
N ALA A 157 -61.54 102.52 25.03
CA ALA A 157 -62.39 103.58 25.56
C ALA A 157 -62.94 104.42 24.35
N PRO A 158 -63.85 105.41 24.56
CA PRO A 158 -64.86 105.93 23.62
C PRO A 158 -64.44 107.24 22.87
N PRO A 159 -65.29 107.84 22.00
CA PRO A 159 -64.92 108.92 21.09
C PRO A 159 -65.30 110.32 21.62
N ASP A 160 -64.54 111.36 21.27
CA ASP A 160 -65.03 112.75 21.39
C ASP A 160 -64.44 113.75 20.38
N LYS A 161 -65.37 114.32 19.61
CA LYS A 161 -65.60 115.70 19.12
C LYS A 161 -64.44 116.63 18.70
N ALA A 162 -64.46 116.91 17.40
CA ALA A 162 -64.61 118.21 16.73
C ALA A 162 -63.89 119.46 17.28
N THR A 163 -63.16 120.16 16.40
CA THR A 163 -63.43 121.57 16.06
C THR A 163 -62.71 121.94 14.75
N SER A 164 -63.43 122.63 13.86
CA SER A 164 -62.95 123.16 12.58
C SER A 164 -62.19 124.49 12.82
N PRO A 165 -61.39 124.98 11.87
CA PRO A 165 -61.97 126.03 11.03
C PRO A 165 -61.58 125.96 9.54
N ARG A 166 -62.62 126.14 8.70
CA ARG A 166 -62.67 126.69 7.34
C ARG A 166 -61.31 126.82 6.60
N MET A 167 -60.95 125.78 5.85
CA MET A 167 -60.04 125.86 4.70
C MET A 167 -60.86 126.00 3.41
N SER A 168 -60.35 126.79 2.46
CA SER A 168 -61.04 127.15 1.22
C SER A 168 -61.35 125.93 0.34
N ALA A 169 -62.41 126.01 -0.47
CA ALA A 169 -62.95 124.90 -1.28
C ALA A 169 -61.90 124.19 -2.18
N ALA A 170 -60.82 124.87 -2.55
CA ALA A 170 -59.71 124.28 -3.31
C ALA A 170 -58.81 123.34 -2.48
N GLN A 171 -58.67 123.58 -1.17
CA GLN A 171 -57.84 122.76 -0.27
C GLN A 171 -58.60 121.52 0.21
N ALA A 172 -59.92 121.62 0.40
CA ALA A 172 -60.77 120.47 0.74
C ALA A 172 -60.81 119.40 -0.37
N ALA A 173 -60.82 119.81 -1.65
CA ALA A 173 -60.80 118.88 -2.78
C ALA A 173 -59.46 118.13 -2.91
N LYS A 174 -58.32 118.84 -2.71
CA LYS A 174 -56.99 118.20 -2.71
C LYS A 174 -56.81 117.23 -1.54
N LEU A 175 -57.23 117.61 -0.33
CA LEU A 175 -57.12 116.75 0.84
C LEU A 175 -58.01 115.49 0.70
N LYS A 176 -59.22 115.63 0.14
CA LYS A 176 -60.12 114.49 -0.11
C LYS A 176 -59.56 113.52 -1.15
N ALA A 177 -58.98 114.04 -2.24
CA ALA A 177 -58.31 113.21 -3.24
C ALA A 177 -57.05 112.52 -2.69
N GLN A 178 -56.31 113.19 -1.79
CA GLN A 178 -55.11 112.61 -1.15
C GLN A 178 -55.48 111.53 -0.12
N LEU A 179 -56.55 111.74 0.66
CA LEU A 179 -57.10 110.74 1.57
C LEU A 179 -57.65 109.52 0.82
N GLN A 180 -58.31 109.70 -0.33
CA GLN A 180 -58.79 108.59 -1.16
C GLN A 180 -57.62 107.77 -1.73
N ARG A 181 -56.56 108.42 -2.23
CA ARG A 181 -55.35 107.71 -2.68
C ARG A 181 -54.64 106.98 -1.55
N GLN A 182 -54.60 107.55 -0.35
CA GLN A 182 -54.03 106.89 0.82
C GLN A 182 -54.90 105.71 1.28
N ALA A 183 -56.23 105.82 1.21
CA ALA A 183 -57.15 104.74 1.54
C ALA A 183 -57.06 103.58 0.53
N GLU A 184 -56.99 103.86 -0.78
CA GLU A 184 -56.79 102.82 -1.79
C GLU A 184 -55.40 102.17 -1.67
N ALA A 185 -54.35 102.93 -1.38
CA ALA A 185 -53.03 102.38 -1.15
C ALA A 185 -52.98 101.51 0.12
N ALA A 186 -53.70 101.88 1.18
CA ALA A 186 -53.82 101.09 2.40
C ALA A 186 -54.61 99.79 2.15
N ALA A 187 -55.70 99.85 1.38
CA ALA A 187 -56.49 98.67 1.01
C ALA A 187 -55.68 97.69 0.14
N ARG A 188 -54.88 98.19 -0.81
CA ARG A 188 -53.99 97.33 -1.63
C ARG A 188 -52.93 96.64 -0.78
N ARG A 189 -52.33 97.33 0.20
CA ARG A 189 -51.36 96.74 1.13
C ARG A 189 -51.99 95.68 2.04
N GLN A 190 -53.23 95.89 2.48
CA GLN A 190 -53.97 94.89 3.26
C GLN A 190 -54.29 93.65 2.42
N ALA A 191 -54.74 93.82 1.17
CA ALA A 191 -54.98 92.71 0.26
C ALA A 191 -53.68 91.93 -0.07
N GLU A 192 -52.55 92.62 -0.26
CA GLU A 192 -51.25 91.96 -0.45
C GLU A 192 -50.80 91.18 0.79
N LEU A 193 -51.04 91.69 2.00
CA LEU A 193 -50.72 90.99 3.26
C LEU A 193 -51.62 89.77 3.50
N GLU A 194 -52.89 89.81 3.08
CA GLU A 194 -53.77 88.66 3.16
C GLU A 194 -53.41 87.59 2.12
N LEU A 195 -53.02 88.02 0.91
CA LEU A 195 -52.49 87.12 -0.11
C LEU A 195 -51.16 86.47 0.33
N SER A 196 -50.28 87.22 1.00
CA SER A 196 -49.02 86.66 1.50
C SER A 196 -49.25 85.67 2.64
N ARG A 197 -50.14 85.99 3.59
CA ARG A 197 -50.51 85.06 4.68
C ARG A 197 -51.18 83.79 4.18
N THR A 198 -52.07 83.89 3.20
CA THR A 198 -52.70 82.70 2.61
C THR A 198 -51.69 81.84 1.86
N ARG A 199 -50.73 82.45 1.16
CA ARG A 199 -49.61 81.73 0.53
C ARG A 199 -48.69 81.05 1.56
N GLU A 200 -48.40 81.70 2.68
CA GLU A 200 -47.59 81.09 3.75
C GLU A 200 -48.30 79.92 4.42
N LEU A 201 -49.60 80.05 4.72
CA LEU A 201 -50.40 78.95 5.27
C LEU A 201 -50.52 77.78 4.28
N ALA A 202 -50.68 78.07 2.98
CA ALA A 202 -50.69 77.03 1.94
C ALA A 202 -49.32 76.32 1.84
N ARG A 203 -48.20 77.06 1.98
CA ARG A 203 -46.86 76.47 2.02
C ARG A 203 -46.64 75.59 3.26
N GLN A 204 -47.11 76.02 4.42
CA GLN A 204 -47.03 75.22 5.65
C GLN A 204 -47.87 73.95 5.56
N ALA A 205 -49.08 74.03 5.01
CA ALA A 205 -49.93 72.86 4.80
C ALA A 205 -49.31 71.87 3.78
N ALA A 206 -48.70 72.38 2.70
CA ALA A 206 -47.99 71.54 1.73
C ALA A 206 -46.78 70.83 2.36
N ALA A 207 -45.99 71.54 3.19
CA ALA A 207 -44.83 70.95 3.88
C ALA A 207 -45.24 69.87 4.89
N GLN A 208 -46.37 70.04 5.59
CA GLN A 208 -46.91 69.03 6.50
C GLN A 208 -47.37 67.78 5.75
N ALA A 209 -48.09 67.95 4.64
CA ALA A 209 -48.52 66.83 3.81
C ALA A 209 -47.33 66.05 3.20
N GLU A 210 -46.24 66.73 2.86
CA GLU A 210 -45.01 66.09 2.38
C GLU A 210 -44.32 65.29 3.49
N HIS A 211 -44.24 65.83 4.70
CA HIS A 211 -43.68 65.13 5.85
C HIS A 211 -44.46 63.85 6.20
N GLU A 212 -45.79 63.91 6.20
CA GLU A 212 -46.64 62.73 6.46
C GLU A 212 -46.49 61.65 5.38
N ARG A 213 -46.28 62.04 4.12
CA ARG A 213 -46.00 61.09 3.03
C ARG A 213 -44.65 60.40 3.22
N LEU A 214 -43.62 61.14 3.60
CA LEU A 214 -42.29 60.59 3.86
C LEU A 214 -42.31 59.62 5.05
N GLU A 215 -43.03 59.95 6.12
CA GLU A 215 -43.19 59.03 7.26
C GLU A 215 -43.96 57.76 6.88
N ALA A 216 -45.02 57.88 6.08
CA ALA A 216 -45.78 56.73 5.61
C ALA A 216 -44.92 55.82 4.71
N GLU A 217 -44.13 56.41 3.81
CA GLU A 217 -43.20 55.67 2.95
C GLU A 217 -42.10 54.98 3.77
N GLN A 218 -41.55 55.64 4.79
CA GLN A 218 -40.57 55.04 5.70
C GLN A 218 -41.16 53.85 6.48
N ARG A 219 -42.41 53.96 6.95
CA ARG A 219 -43.08 52.84 7.62
C ARG A 219 -43.28 51.65 6.69
N GLN A 220 -43.70 51.89 5.45
CA GLN A 220 -43.84 50.82 4.46
C GLN A 220 -42.49 50.15 4.14
N ARG A 221 -41.41 50.92 3.99
CA ARG A 221 -40.06 50.38 3.76
C ARG A 221 -39.62 49.49 4.93
N LEU A 222 -39.83 49.92 6.17
CA LEU A 222 -39.48 49.14 7.36
C LEU A 222 -40.31 47.86 7.51
N GLU A 223 -41.59 47.88 7.13
CA GLU A 223 -42.44 46.68 7.14
C GLU A 223 -42.02 45.66 6.08
N VAL A 224 -41.69 46.12 4.87
CA VAL A 224 -41.14 45.26 3.82
C VAL A 224 -39.80 44.65 4.25
N GLU A 225 -38.90 45.46 4.83
CA GLU A 225 -37.60 44.98 5.32
C GLU A 225 -37.74 43.93 6.43
N ARG A 226 -38.66 44.13 7.38
CA ARG A 226 -38.97 43.13 8.43
C ARG A 226 -39.56 41.84 7.84
N ALA A 227 -40.43 41.96 6.85
CA ALA A 227 -41.01 40.79 6.17
C ALA A 227 -39.95 40.01 5.38
N GLU A 228 -39.00 40.70 4.74
CA GLU A 228 -37.87 40.06 4.07
C GLU A 228 -36.91 39.39 5.05
N GLN A 229 -36.59 40.04 6.17
CA GLN A 229 -35.76 39.44 7.23
C GLN A 229 -36.41 38.17 7.80
N ALA A 230 -37.70 38.20 8.09
CA ALA A 230 -38.43 37.02 8.57
C ALA A 230 -38.44 35.86 7.56
N ARG A 231 -38.52 36.16 6.25
CA ARG A 231 -38.41 35.14 5.19
C ARG A 231 -37.01 34.53 5.12
N ARG A 232 -35.96 35.35 5.23
CA ARG A 232 -34.56 34.86 5.24
C ARG A 232 -34.28 33.96 6.43
N GLU A 233 -34.74 34.35 7.62
CA GLU A 233 -34.59 33.51 8.82
C GLU A 233 -35.36 32.19 8.72
N ALA A 234 -36.56 32.21 8.14
CA ALA A 234 -37.35 30.99 7.91
C ALA A 234 -36.68 30.07 6.88
N GLU A 235 -36.13 30.62 5.80
CA GLU A 235 -35.38 29.86 4.80
C GLU A 235 -34.09 29.27 5.37
N GLU A 236 -33.36 30.03 6.19
CA GLU A 236 -32.15 29.55 6.86
C GLU A 236 -32.44 28.41 7.84
N ARG A 237 -33.53 28.51 8.61
CA ARG A 237 -33.98 27.42 9.48
C ARG A 237 -34.33 26.16 8.70
N LEU A 238 -35.05 26.30 7.58
CA LEU A 238 -35.39 25.18 6.71
C LEU A 238 -34.11 24.52 6.13
N ARG A 239 -33.14 25.33 5.69
CA ARG A 239 -31.85 24.84 5.19
C ARG A 239 -31.08 24.07 6.26
N LEU A 240 -31.06 24.56 7.50
CA LEU A 240 -30.41 23.87 8.61
C LEU A 240 -31.10 22.55 8.98
N GLU A 241 -32.42 22.49 8.92
CA GLU A 241 -33.18 21.25 9.17
C GLU A 241 -32.96 20.22 8.05
N VAL A 242 -32.99 20.64 6.79
CA VAL A 242 -32.68 19.77 5.64
C VAL A 242 -31.25 19.24 5.74
N ALA A 243 -30.27 20.11 6.05
CA ALA A 243 -28.88 19.70 6.21
C ALA A 243 -28.69 18.70 7.37
N ARG A 244 -29.41 18.85 8.49
CA ARG A 244 -29.39 17.87 9.59
C ARG A 244 -30.00 16.54 9.17
N ALA A 245 -31.13 16.56 8.45
CA ALA A 245 -31.77 15.34 7.97
C ALA A 245 -30.90 14.59 6.95
N GLU A 246 -30.18 15.31 6.08
CA GLU A 246 -29.20 14.74 5.15
C GLU A 246 -28.00 14.13 5.88
N GLN A 247 -27.48 14.82 6.91
CA GLN A 247 -26.40 14.27 7.73
C GLN A 247 -26.81 12.99 8.46
N GLU A 248 -28.02 12.93 9.02
CA GLU A 248 -28.52 11.71 9.66
C GLU A 248 -28.71 10.56 8.66
N ARG A 249 -29.20 10.84 7.44
CA ARG A 249 -29.29 9.84 6.37
C ARG A 249 -27.91 9.33 5.96
N ALA A 250 -26.96 10.23 5.73
CA ALA A 250 -25.59 9.87 5.39
C ALA A 250 -24.90 9.06 6.51
N GLN A 251 -25.16 9.37 7.79
CA GLN A 251 -24.65 8.58 8.90
C GLN A 251 -25.26 7.17 8.94
N ARG A 252 -26.57 7.03 8.67
CA ARG A 252 -27.22 5.71 8.61
C ARG A 252 -26.66 4.86 7.48
N GLU A 253 -26.50 5.44 6.28
CA GLU A 253 -25.90 4.75 5.13
C GLU A 253 -24.45 4.32 5.41
N ARG A 254 -23.65 5.15 6.08
CA ARG A 254 -22.27 4.78 6.48
C ARG A 254 -22.25 3.61 7.46
N VAL A 255 -23.13 3.62 8.47
CA VAL A 255 -23.21 2.52 9.44
C VAL A 255 -23.72 1.23 8.77
N GLU A 256 -24.63 1.32 7.81
CA GLU A 256 -25.09 0.16 7.03
C GLU A 256 -24.00 -0.36 6.09
N ALA A 257 -23.24 0.52 5.44
CA ALA A 257 -22.11 0.16 4.61
C ALA A 257 -20.99 -0.53 5.41
N GLU A 258 -20.63 0.00 6.58
CA GLU A 258 -19.64 -0.62 7.48
C GLU A 258 -20.11 -2.00 7.97
N ARG A 259 -21.40 -2.16 8.30
CA ARG A 259 -21.97 -3.47 8.66
C ARG A 259 -21.95 -4.45 7.49
N ALA A 260 -22.25 -3.99 6.28
CA ALA A 260 -22.19 -4.82 5.07
C ALA A 260 -20.75 -5.24 4.74
N GLU A 261 -19.78 -4.35 4.94
CA GLU A 261 -18.35 -4.64 4.77
C GLU A 261 -17.86 -5.65 5.82
N GLN A 262 -18.20 -5.45 7.10
CA GLN A 262 -17.88 -6.42 8.16
C GLN A 262 -18.48 -7.80 7.86
N ALA A 263 -19.74 -7.87 7.42
CA ALA A 263 -20.36 -9.14 7.03
C ALA A 263 -19.64 -9.82 5.86
N ARG A 264 -19.15 -9.05 4.87
CA ARG A 264 -18.34 -9.58 3.76
C ARG A 264 -16.98 -10.11 4.23
N LEU A 265 -16.31 -9.38 5.13
CA LEU A 265 -15.03 -9.82 5.70
C LEU A 265 -15.19 -11.10 6.52
N GLU A 266 -16.23 -11.20 7.35
CA GLU A 266 -16.53 -12.43 8.09
C GLU A 266 -16.87 -13.60 7.15
N ALA A 267 -17.65 -13.37 6.09
CA ALA A 267 -17.96 -14.40 5.10
C ALA A 267 -16.69 -14.86 4.36
N GLN A 268 -15.79 -13.94 4.02
CA GLN A 268 -14.51 -14.24 3.39
C GLN A 268 -13.57 -15.01 4.32
N GLU A 269 -13.54 -14.68 5.61
CA GLU A 269 -12.78 -15.45 6.60
C GLU A 269 -13.33 -16.87 6.76
N ARG A 270 -14.65 -17.04 6.82
CA ARG A 270 -15.28 -18.36 6.89
C ARG A 270 -14.92 -19.20 5.66
N ALA A 271 -15.03 -18.63 4.46
CA ALA A 271 -14.64 -19.29 3.22
C ALA A 271 -13.14 -19.67 3.20
N ARG A 272 -12.25 -18.80 3.70
CA ARG A 272 -10.82 -19.11 3.82
C ARG A 272 -10.55 -20.24 4.81
N ARG A 273 -11.24 -20.28 5.95
CA ARG A 273 -11.10 -21.35 6.94
C ARG A 273 -11.60 -22.68 6.39
N GLU A 274 -12.67 -22.69 5.62
CA GLU A 274 -13.18 -23.89 4.94
C GLU A 274 -12.23 -24.36 3.83
N ALA A 275 -11.72 -23.47 2.99
CA ALA A 275 -10.73 -23.79 1.97
C ALA A 275 -9.43 -24.36 2.60
N ALA A 276 -8.94 -23.76 3.68
CA ALA A 276 -7.76 -24.26 4.39
C ALA A 276 -8.00 -25.63 5.04
N ARG A 277 -9.23 -25.95 5.48
CA ARG A 277 -9.59 -27.29 5.95
C ARG A 277 -9.58 -28.30 4.79
N GLN A 278 -10.15 -27.95 3.65
CA GLN A 278 -10.16 -28.82 2.46
C GLN A 278 -8.76 -29.07 1.91
N GLU A 279 -7.90 -28.05 1.91
CA GLU A 279 -6.51 -28.18 1.47
C GLU A 279 -5.68 -29.05 2.41
N LYS A 280 -5.87 -28.92 3.74
CA LYS A 280 -5.23 -29.83 4.71
C LYS A 280 -5.64 -31.28 4.48
N VAL A 281 -6.94 -31.54 4.27
CA VAL A 281 -7.44 -32.90 3.97
C VAL A 281 -6.83 -33.44 2.67
N ARG A 282 -6.70 -32.62 1.63
CA ARG A 282 -6.01 -33.01 0.38
C ARG A 282 -4.53 -33.36 0.61
N ILE A 283 -3.80 -32.52 1.34
CA ILE A 283 -2.38 -32.76 1.63
C ILE A 283 -2.19 -34.03 2.47
N GLU A 284 -3.08 -34.29 3.43
CA GLU A 284 -3.04 -35.52 4.24
C GLU A 284 -3.37 -36.76 3.39
N ALA A 285 -4.32 -36.67 2.46
CA ALA A 285 -4.62 -37.75 1.52
C ALA A 285 -3.46 -38.04 0.56
N GLU A 286 -2.83 -37.01 0.00
CA GLU A 286 -1.65 -37.16 -0.87
C GLU A 286 -0.46 -37.77 -0.12
N ARG A 287 -0.21 -37.35 1.13
CA ARG A 287 0.84 -37.94 1.97
C ARG A 287 0.56 -39.40 2.30
N ALA A 288 -0.70 -39.76 2.55
CA ALA A 288 -1.10 -41.16 2.78
C ALA A 288 -0.90 -42.02 1.51
N GLU A 289 -1.20 -41.47 0.33
CA GLU A 289 -0.96 -42.17 -0.93
C GLU A 289 0.54 -42.33 -1.24
N GLN A 290 1.34 -41.28 -1.02
CA GLN A 290 2.80 -41.35 -1.16
C GLN A 290 3.41 -42.39 -0.22
N ALA A 291 2.97 -42.43 1.05
CA ALA A 291 3.42 -43.44 2.00
C ALA A 291 3.09 -44.87 1.55
N ARG A 292 1.92 -45.10 0.93
CA ARG A 292 1.55 -46.39 0.35
C ARG A 292 2.43 -46.77 -0.84
N ARG A 293 2.75 -45.82 -1.72
CA ARG A 293 3.64 -46.05 -2.87
C ARG A 293 5.07 -46.37 -2.41
N GLU A 294 5.61 -45.62 -1.45
CA GLU A 294 6.94 -45.88 -0.89
C GLU A 294 7.00 -47.23 -0.16
N ALA A 295 5.95 -47.62 0.57
CA ALA A 295 5.87 -48.92 1.21
C ALA A 295 5.89 -50.07 0.18
N ALA A 296 5.10 -49.94 -0.89
CA ALA A 296 5.06 -50.92 -1.97
C ALA A 296 6.40 -51.01 -2.73
N GLU A 297 7.09 -49.90 -2.95
CA GLU A 297 8.42 -49.89 -3.58
C GLU A 297 9.48 -50.54 -2.68
N ARG A 298 9.45 -50.27 -1.37
CA ARG A 298 10.33 -50.95 -0.39
C ARG A 298 10.12 -52.45 -0.37
N GLU A 299 8.87 -52.90 -0.45
CA GLU A 299 8.54 -54.32 -0.51
C GLU A 299 9.06 -54.98 -1.79
N ARG A 300 8.91 -54.32 -2.95
CA ARG A 300 9.50 -54.78 -4.23
C ARG A 300 11.03 -54.85 -4.17
N LEU A 301 11.69 -53.82 -3.66
CA LEU A 301 13.15 -53.79 -3.51
C LEU A 301 13.64 -54.86 -2.52
N ALA A 302 12.87 -55.16 -1.48
CA ALA A 302 13.18 -56.24 -0.53
C ALA A 302 13.04 -57.63 -1.19
N ALA A 303 11.98 -57.83 -1.98
CA ALA A 303 11.76 -59.07 -2.75
C ALA A 303 12.86 -59.29 -3.81
N GLU A 304 13.26 -58.23 -4.52
CA GLU A 304 14.33 -58.31 -5.52
C GLU A 304 15.68 -58.64 -4.87
N LYS A 305 16.03 -58.00 -3.75
CA LYS A 305 17.24 -58.31 -2.99
C LYS A 305 17.23 -59.74 -2.43
N ALA A 306 16.08 -60.24 -2.02
CA ALA A 306 15.94 -61.63 -1.57
C ALA A 306 16.18 -62.61 -2.74
N ALA A 307 15.61 -62.35 -3.92
CA ALA A 307 15.83 -63.15 -5.12
C ALA A 307 17.30 -63.13 -5.59
N GLN A 308 17.97 -61.95 -5.53
CA GLN A 308 19.39 -61.83 -5.86
C GLN A 308 20.27 -62.66 -4.91
N ARG A 309 20.00 -62.62 -3.60
CA ARG A 309 20.72 -63.44 -2.61
C ARG A 309 20.54 -64.93 -2.86
N GLU A 310 19.35 -65.36 -3.27
CA GLU A 310 19.10 -66.76 -3.59
C GLU A 310 19.87 -67.19 -4.86
N GLN A 311 19.93 -66.33 -5.89
CA GLN A 311 20.73 -66.59 -7.09
C GLN A 311 22.23 -66.60 -6.80
N GLU A 312 22.74 -65.68 -5.98
CA GLU A 312 24.14 -65.68 -5.55
C GLU A 312 24.49 -66.93 -4.75
N LYS A 313 23.60 -67.37 -3.86
CA LYS A 313 23.78 -68.62 -3.11
C LYS A 313 23.86 -69.84 -4.05
N ARG A 314 22.95 -69.94 -5.03
CA ARG A 314 22.98 -71.02 -6.04
C ARG A 314 24.27 -70.97 -6.89
N ARG A 315 24.74 -69.78 -7.28
CA ARG A 315 26.00 -69.62 -8.01
C ARG A 315 27.21 -70.00 -7.16
N ALA A 316 27.22 -69.62 -5.88
CA ALA A 316 28.28 -69.99 -4.94
C ALA A 316 28.33 -71.51 -4.72
N GLU A 317 27.17 -72.16 -4.57
CA GLU A 317 27.07 -73.63 -4.47
C GLU A 317 27.56 -74.33 -5.76
N GLN A 318 27.20 -73.81 -6.94
CA GLN A 318 27.69 -74.33 -8.22
C GLN A 318 29.20 -74.17 -8.40
N LEU A 319 29.77 -73.03 -8.00
CA LEU A 319 31.21 -72.78 -8.04
C LEU A 319 31.96 -73.67 -7.04
N ALA A 320 31.41 -73.85 -5.83
CA ALA A 320 31.97 -74.75 -4.83
C ALA A 320 31.98 -76.21 -5.33
N ALA A 321 30.91 -76.67 -5.98
CA ALA A 321 30.85 -78.00 -6.58
C ALA A 321 31.91 -78.19 -7.69
N ARG A 322 32.10 -77.18 -8.56
CA ARG A 322 33.15 -77.22 -9.60
C ARG A 322 34.56 -77.28 -9.01
N VAL A 323 34.83 -76.46 -7.98
CA VAL A 323 36.12 -76.47 -7.28
C VAL A 323 36.36 -77.80 -6.57
N GLN A 324 35.33 -78.45 -6.03
CA GLN A 324 35.49 -79.79 -5.44
C GLN A 324 35.82 -80.86 -6.49
N VAL A 325 35.19 -80.81 -7.66
CA VAL A 325 35.53 -81.73 -8.78
C VAL A 325 36.96 -81.50 -9.27
N GLU A 326 37.38 -80.24 -9.42
CA GLU A 326 38.73 -79.91 -9.86
C GLU A 326 39.79 -80.32 -8.82
N ASN A 327 39.52 -80.09 -7.53
CA ASN A 327 40.39 -80.52 -6.44
C ASN A 327 40.48 -82.05 -6.33
N ALA A 328 39.38 -82.78 -6.57
CA ALA A 328 39.40 -84.23 -6.62
C ALA A 328 40.23 -84.75 -7.81
N ARG A 329 40.17 -84.07 -8.97
CA ARG A 329 41.00 -84.37 -10.13
C ARG A 329 42.48 -84.11 -9.86
N ARG A 330 42.84 -82.95 -9.31
CA ARG A 330 44.22 -82.61 -8.93
C ARG A 330 44.78 -83.59 -7.90
N LYS A 331 43.98 -84.01 -6.90
CA LYS A 331 44.40 -85.04 -5.95
C LYS A 331 44.66 -86.39 -6.62
N ARG A 332 43.86 -86.79 -7.62
CA ARG A 332 44.09 -88.02 -8.39
C ARG A 332 45.36 -87.93 -9.24
N GLU A 333 45.58 -86.80 -9.90
CA GLU A 333 46.80 -86.55 -10.69
C GLU A 333 48.04 -86.51 -9.80
N GLN A 334 48.01 -85.82 -8.67
CA GLN A 334 49.10 -85.81 -7.68
C GLN A 334 49.35 -87.19 -7.07
N ALA A 335 48.31 -87.97 -6.79
CA ALA A 335 48.46 -89.34 -6.30
C ALA A 335 49.08 -90.26 -7.37
N ALA A 336 48.72 -90.09 -8.64
CA ALA A 336 49.30 -90.84 -9.75
C ALA A 336 50.77 -90.47 -10.00
N GLU A 337 51.12 -89.18 -9.94
CA GLU A 337 52.52 -88.72 -10.03
C GLU A 337 53.35 -89.17 -8.83
N ALA A 338 52.82 -89.10 -7.61
CA ALA A 338 53.48 -89.61 -6.42
C ALA A 338 53.68 -91.14 -6.50
N ALA A 339 52.71 -91.89 -7.04
CA ALA A 339 52.87 -93.33 -7.26
C ALA A 339 53.94 -93.63 -8.32
N ARG A 340 54.04 -92.84 -9.39
CA ARG A 340 55.09 -92.96 -10.40
C ARG A 340 56.48 -92.64 -9.84
N ARG A 341 56.61 -91.55 -9.07
CA ARG A 341 57.87 -91.19 -8.38
C ARG A 341 58.27 -92.25 -7.36
N LYS A 342 57.33 -92.80 -6.59
CA LYS A 342 57.61 -93.92 -5.69
C LYS A 342 58.05 -95.18 -6.44
N LEU A 343 57.48 -95.46 -7.62
CA LEU A 343 57.89 -96.58 -8.46
C LEU A 343 59.31 -96.37 -9.02
N GLU A 344 59.63 -95.16 -9.46
CA GLU A 344 60.98 -94.80 -9.95
C GLU A 344 62.01 -94.78 -8.83
N GLU A 345 61.66 -94.22 -7.66
CA GLU A 345 62.51 -94.26 -6.46
C GLU A 345 62.72 -95.70 -5.97
N ALA A 346 61.70 -96.57 -6.01
CA ALA A 346 61.85 -97.98 -5.68
C ALA A 346 62.76 -98.70 -6.70
N ARG A 347 62.64 -98.38 -7.99
CA ARG A 347 63.48 -98.95 -9.04
C ARG A 347 64.93 -98.48 -8.94
N ASN A 348 65.15 -97.20 -8.62
CA ASN A 348 66.47 -96.64 -8.38
C ASN A 348 67.08 -97.14 -7.07
N LYS A 349 66.28 -97.29 -5.99
CA LYS A 349 66.73 -97.92 -4.74
C LYS A 349 67.07 -99.38 -4.94
N ALA A 350 66.29 -100.16 -5.70
CA ALA A 350 66.63 -101.54 -6.02
C ALA A 350 67.93 -101.64 -6.84
N ARG A 351 68.16 -100.71 -7.77
CA ARG A 351 69.40 -100.64 -8.55
C ARG A 351 70.61 -100.26 -7.69
N LEU A 352 70.43 -99.28 -6.79
CA LEU A 352 71.46 -98.87 -5.83
C LEU A 352 71.73 -99.95 -4.77
N GLN A 353 70.69 -100.70 -4.36
CA GLN A 353 70.82 -101.84 -3.45
C GLN A 353 71.53 -103.01 -4.12
N ALA A 354 71.29 -103.29 -5.40
CA ALA A 354 72.05 -104.30 -6.14
C ALA A 354 73.55 -103.91 -6.28
N GLU A 355 73.84 -102.64 -6.62
CA GLU A 355 75.22 -102.13 -6.68
C GLU A 355 75.89 -102.10 -5.29
N LEU A 356 75.15 -101.77 -4.24
CA LEU A 356 75.65 -101.81 -2.86
C LEU A 356 75.77 -103.24 -2.32
N GLU A 357 74.97 -104.20 -2.78
CA GLU A 357 75.08 -105.62 -2.43
C GLU A 357 76.29 -106.26 -3.12
N GLU A 358 76.61 -105.89 -4.37
CA GLU A 358 77.87 -106.28 -5.01
C GLU A 358 79.09 -105.68 -4.28
N GLN A 359 79.03 -104.39 -3.89
CA GLN A 359 80.10 -103.74 -3.12
C GLN A 359 80.19 -104.21 -1.67
N ALA A 360 79.07 -104.62 -1.05
CA ALA A 360 79.01 -105.17 0.30
C ALA A 360 79.39 -106.65 0.33
N ALA A 361 79.17 -107.43 -0.73
CA ALA A 361 79.72 -108.78 -0.85
C ALA A 361 81.26 -108.73 -0.93
N GLN A 362 81.82 -107.77 -1.71
CA GLN A 362 83.26 -107.53 -1.78
C GLN A 362 83.86 -106.98 -0.47
N ARG A 363 83.10 -106.19 0.32
CA ARG A 363 83.53 -105.71 1.64
C ARG A 363 83.34 -106.74 2.76
N ARG A 364 82.32 -107.62 2.69
CA ARG A 364 82.09 -108.69 3.68
C ARG A 364 83.11 -109.81 3.58
N GLU A 365 83.62 -110.12 2.38
CA GLU A 365 84.80 -110.99 2.23
C GLU A 365 86.07 -110.38 2.88
N MET A 366 86.20 -109.05 2.92
CA MET A 366 87.32 -108.35 3.57
C MET A 366 87.09 -108.03 5.07
N GLU A 367 85.84 -107.92 5.53
CA GLU A 367 85.48 -107.64 6.93
C GLU A 367 85.28 -108.92 7.78
N GLU A 368 84.92 -110.06 7.18
CA GLU A 368 84.93 -111.37 7.88
C GLU A 368 86.35 -111.82 8.28
N GLN A 369 87.39 -111.23 7.68
CA GLN A 369 88.79 -111.39 8.11
C GLN A 369 89.21 -110.45 9.27
N ALA A 370 88.39 -109.45 9.64
CA ALA A 370 88.73 -108.44 10.64
C ALA A 370 87.83 -108.44 11.91
N ILE A 371 86.61 -108.99 11.84
CA ILE A 371 85.62 -108.99 12.95
C ILE A 371 85.48 -110.40 13.59
N GLN A 372 86.61 -111.10 13.79
CA GLN A 372 86.73 -112.12 14.84
C GLN A 372 87.45 -111.56 16.09
N ARG A 373 87.83 -110.27 16.10
CA ARG A 373 88.75 -109.70 17.10
C ARG A 373 88.20 -108.69 18.10
N ALA A 374 86.93 -108.32 18.05
CA ALA A 374 86.35 -107.47 19.09
C ALA A 374 84.83 -107.70 19.09
N ALA A 375 84.37 -108.74 19.79
CA ALA A 375 83.98 -108.63 21.20
C ALA A 375 82.84 -107.61 21.34
N VAL A 376 81.59 -108.08 21.47
CA VAL A 376 81.03 -108.41 22.79
C VAL A 376 81.17 -107.18 23.69
N GLU A 377 80.16 -106.30 23.69
CA GLU A 377 79.45 -105.89 24.91
C GLU A 377 78.51 -104.68 24.76
N LEU A 378 77.35 -104.83 25.40
CA LEU A 378 76.65 -103.82 26.21
C LEU A 378 75.86 -102.69 25.52
N ALA A 379 74.66 -103.11 25.09
CA ALA A 379 73.36 -102.63 25.53
C ALA A 379 73.25 -101.67 26.76
N HIS A 380 72.34 -100.67 26.60
CA HIS A 380 71.42 -100.00 27.58
C HIS A 380 71.64 -98.53 28.04
N LYS A 381 70.70 -97.65 27.59
CA LYS A 381 69.90 -96.59 28.29
C LYS A 381 70.64 -95.39 28.98
N PRO A 382 69.95 -94.35 29.52
CA PRO A 382 68.86 -93.46 29.04
C PRO A 382 69.12 -91.94 29.33
N GLY A 383 68.22 -91.01 28.94
CA GLY A 383 67.94 -89.79 29.74
C GLY A 383 68.00 -88.38 29.11
N LEU A 384 66.98 -87.56 29.47
CA LEU A 384 66.99 -86.12 29.83
C LEU A 384 67.04 -84.97 28.77
N LYS A 385 65.84 -84.36 28.58
CA LYS A 385 65.41 -82.96 28.89
C LYS A 385 66.04 -81.68 28.22
N PRO A 386 65.28 -80.54 28.22
CA PRO A 386 65.25 -79.51 27.16
C PRO A 386 65.76 -78.10 27.58
N MET A 387 65.90 -77.19 26.60
CA MET A 387 65.81 -75.69 26.59
C MET A 387 66.51 -75.20 25.29
N ASP A 388 66.34 -74.00 24.70
CA ASP A 388 65.75 -72.69 25.03
C ASP A 388 65.65 -71.86 23.73
N ALA A 389 64.77 -70.83 23.67
CA ALA A 389 65.06 -69.49 23.09
C ALA A 389 63.80 -68.58 22.95
N ARG A 390 63.62 -67.68 23.93
CA ARG A 390 63.59 -66.19 23.83
C ARG A 390 62.91 -65.53 22.59
N ILE A 391 61.94 -64.59 22.71
CA ILE A 391 62.09 -63.12 22.94
C ILE A 391 60.71 -62.41 23.16
N ARG A 392 60.74 -61.28 23.91
CA ARG A 392 59.68 -60.35 24.43
C ARG A 392 59.10 -59.37 23.35
N THR A 393 57.95 -58.68 23.50
CA THR A 393 57.63 -57.48 24.34
C THR A 393 56.11 -57.13 24.25
N ARG A 394 55.33 -56.97 25.35
CA ARG A 394 54.97 -55.79 26.19
C ARG A 394 54.33 -54.56 25.50
N LEU A 395 53.04 -54.31 25.80
CA LEU A 395 52.32 -53.03 25.71
C LEU A 395 51.65 -52.78 27.07
N GLU A 396 52.06 -51.72 27.78
CA GLU A 396 51.54 -51.32 29.09
C GLU A 396 50.54 -50.15 28.94
N THR A 397 49.51 -50.17 29.78
CA THR A 397 48.53 -49.08 30.01
C THR A 397 48.88 -48.36 31.32
N PRO A 398 48.75 -47.03 31.47
CA PRO A 398 49.05 -46.38 32.73
C PRO A 398 47.81 -46.34 33.63
N SER A 399 48.02 -46.87 34.83
CA SER A 399 47.16 -46.78 36.00
C SER A 399 47.34 -45.46 36.75
N ARG A 400 46.26 -45.07 37.39
CA ARG A 400 45.99 -43.93 38.25
C ARG A 400 46.84 -43.97 39.53
N GLN A 401 47.71 -42.99 39.73
CA GLN A 401 48.39 -42.77 41.01
C GLN A 401 47.78 -41.55 41.72
N ARG A 402 47.19 -41.80 42.90
CA ARG A 402 46.92 -40.82 43.94
C ARG A 402 48.26 -40.44 44.56
N GLN A 403 48.62 -39.16 44.52
CA GLN A 403 49.61 -38.58 45.42
C GLN A 403 48.91 -37.61 46.36
N SER A 404 49.26 -37.78 47.63
CA SER A 404 48.76 -37.10 48.80
C SER A 404 49.08 -35.61 48.76
N ALA A 405 48.11 -34.82 49.22
CA ALA A 405 48.27 -33.40 49.48
C ALA A 405 49.15 -33.21 50.72
N GLU A 406 50.20 -32.40 50.57
CA GLU A 406 50.91 -31.75 51.67
C GLU A 406 50.71 -30.24 51.54
N THR A 407 50.46 -29.65 52.69
CA THR A 407 49.85 -28.35 52.94
C THR A 407 50.90 -27.23 52.93
N ALA A 408 50.64 -26.12 52.21
CA ALA A 408 51.28 -24.82 52.46
C ALA A 408 50.45 -23.66 51.86
N PRO A 409 50.52 -22.43 52.42
CA PRO A 409 49.32 -21.67 52.77
C PRO A 409 48.78 -20.74 51.68
N GLY A 410 47.47 -20.51 51.75
CA GLY A 410 46.72 -19.62 50.87
C GLY A 410 47.13 -18.16 51.00
N GLY A 411 47.87 -17.67 50.01
CA GLY A 411 47.86 -16.27 49.63
C GLY A 411 46.67 -16.02 48.70
N LYS A 412 45.77 -15.10 49.06
CA LYS A 412 44.71 -14.60 48.18
C LYS A 412 45.35 -14.07 46.88
N ARG A 413 45.35 -14.87 45.81
CA ARG A 413 45.90 -14.53 44.48
C ARG A 413 45.15 -13.29 43.96
N LYS A 414 45.84 -12.16 43.81
CA LYS A 414 45.32 -10.99 43.08
C LYS A 414 45.12 -11.40 41.61
N ARG A 415 43.90 -11.29 41.08
CA ARG A 415 43.62 -11.49 39.64
C ARG A 415 44.48 -10.49 38.85
N GLN A 416 45.23 -10.97 37.85
CA GLN A 416 45.94 -10.12 36.91
C GLN A 416 44.92 -9.22 36.19
N ALA A 417 45.21 -7.93 36.04
CA ALA A 417 44.38 -7.03 35.26
C ALA A 417 44.28 -7.55 33.81
N GLY A 418 43.09 -7.48 33.21
CA GLY A 418 42.86 -7.97 31.85
C GLY A 418 42.76 -9.50 31.67
N ALA A 419 42.82 -10.32 32.73
CA ALA A 419 42.61 -11.76 32.59
C ALA A 419 41.11 -12.11 32.51
N PRO A 420 40.65 -12.87 31.48
CA PRO A 420 39.28 -13.35 31.39
C PRO A 420 38.97 -14.40 32.46
N ASN A 421 37.68 -14.64 32.71
CA ASN A 421 37.26 -15.78 33.54
C ASN A 421 37.52 -17.09 32.77
N LEU A 422 38.59 -17.80 33.12
CA LEU A 422 39.02 -19.03 32.46
C LEU A 422 37.94 -20.12 32.40
N TYR A 423 37.05 -20.18 33.41
CA TYR A 423 35.94 -21.15 33.45
C TYR A 423 34.79 -20.82 32.50
N HIS A 424 34.75 -19.60 31.96
CA HIS A 424 33.76 -19.19 30.96
C HIS A 424 34.24 -19.47 29.53
N LEU A 425 35.53 -19.76 29.35
CA LEU A 425 36.13 -19.93 28.04
C LEU A 425 35.79 -21.29 27.42
N ARG A 426 35.55 -21.28 26.11
CA ARG A 426 35.23 -22.49 25.33
C ARG A 426 36.38 -22.83 24.38
N PRO A 427 36.92 -24.05 24.39
CA PRO A 427 37.96 -24.43 23.44
C PRO A 427 37.39 -24.50 22.02
N PHE A 428 38.12 -23.97 21.04
CA PHE A 428 37.81 -24.18 19.64
C PHE A 428 37.92 -25.68 19.28
N ARG A 429 36.84 -26.30 18.77
CA ARG A 429 36.82 -27.73 18.41
C ARG A 429 36.58 -27.91 16.93
N ASN A 430 37.43 -28.69 16.26
CA ASN A 430 37.23 -29.07 14.86
C ASN A 430 36.11 -30.13 14.71
N THR A 431 34.85 -29.68 14.67
CA THR A 431 33.66 -30.53 14.52
C THR A 431 33.45 -30.97 13.05
N PRO A 432 32.65 -32.03 12.77
CA PRO A 432 32.30 -32.38 11.39
C PRO A 432 31.65 -31.24 10.60
N GLU A 433 30.89 -30.37 11.27
CA GLU A 433 30.28 -29.18 10.64
C GLU A 433 31.35 -28.23 10.11
N ILE A 434 32.40 -27.99 10.89
CA ILE A 434 33.55 -27.15 10.50
C ILE A 434 34.24 -27.71 9.25
N ARG A 435 34.48 -29.02 9.22
CA ARG A 435 35.09 -29.71 8.06
C ARG A 435 34.22 -29.64 6.80
N ALA A 436 32.90 -29.59 6.94
CA ALA A 436 31.96 -29.55 5.83
C ALA A 436 31.69 -28.13 5.28
N ARG A 437 32.16 -27.06 5.93
CA ARG A 437 31.82 -25.66 5.59
C ARG A 437 32.17 -25.25 4.17
N ALA A 438 33.30 -25.71 3.64
CA ALA A 438 33.71 -25.40 2.27
C ALA A 438 32.69 -25.95 1.25
N GLY A 439 32.28 -27.21 1.45
CA GLY A 439 31.26 -27.88 0.61
C GLY A 439 29.88 -27.26 0.76
N GLN A 440 29.46 -26.94 1.99
CA GLN A 440 28.18 -26.26 2.24
C GLN A 440 28.14 -24.87 1.60
N SER A 441 29.21 -24.09 1.74
CA SER A 441 29.30 -22.74 1.15
C SER A 441 29.25 -22.80 -0.38
N TYR A 442 29.88 -23.81 -0.99
CA TYR A 442 29.79 -24.03 -2.43
C TYR A 442 28.37 -24.38 -2.90
N ARG A 443 27.63 -25.20 -2.14
CA ARG A 443 26.22 -25.51 -2.45
C ARG A 443 25.34 -24.26 -2.37
N ILE A 444 25.47 -23.47 -1.30
CA ILE A 444 24.71 -22.23 -1.12
C ILE A 444 25.05 -21.21 -2.23
N MET A 445 26.34 -21.11 -2.61
CA MET A 445 26.76 -20.27 -3.73
C MET A 445 26.01 -20.63 -5.03
N ARG A 446 25.92 -21.92 -5.38
CA ARG A 446 25.21 -22.36 -6.58
C ARG A 446 23.74 -21.98 -6.51
N LEU A 447 23.08 -22.25 -5.38
CA LEU A 447 21.67 -21.91 -5.17
C LEU A 447 21.40 -20.41 -5.28
N ALA A 448 22.28 -19.58 -4.70
CA ALA A 448 22.14 -18.12 -4.73
C ALA A 448 22.29 -17.56 -6.16
N PHE A 449 23.28 -18.04 -6.93
CA PHE A 449 23.44 -17.62 -8.32
C PHE A 449 22.32 -18.13 -9.23
N THR A 450 21.82 -19.35 -9.02
CA THR A 450 20.65 -19.84 -9.78
C THR A 450 19.40 -19.03 -9.45
N GLY A 451 19.18 -18.69 -8.18
CA GLY A 451 18.06 -17.84 -7.77
C GLY A 451 18.15 -16.43 -8.38
N ALA A 452 19.36 -15.85 -8.39
CA ALA A 452 19.59 -14.55 -9.02
C ALA A 452 19.29 -14.56 -10.53
N ALA A 453 19.72 -15.61 -11.24
CA ALA A 453 19.46 -15.76 -12.67
C ALA A 453 17.95 -15.87 -12.95
N ILE A 454 17.21 -16.65 -12.16
CA ILE A 454 15.76 -16.79 -12.28
C ILE A 454 15.06 -15.43 -12.06
N ALA A 455 15.45 -14.70 -11.01
CA ALA A 455 14.88 -13.38 -10.71
C ALA A 455 15.12 -12.37 -11.84
N LEU A 456 16.30 -12.41 -12.47
CA LEU A 456 16.65 -11.53 -13.59
C LEU A 456 15.83 -11.87 -14.84
N VAL A 457 15.67 -13.15 -15.17
CA VAL A 457 14.81 -13.61 -16.28
C VAL A 457 13.35 -13.23 -16.04
N ALA A 458 12.84 -13.40 -14.82
CA ALA A 458 11.48 -13.00 -14.46
C ALA A 458 11.28 -11.48 -14.57
N GLY A 459 12.25 -10.68 -14.11
CA GLY A 459 12.25 -9.22 -14.27
C GLY A 459 12.24 -8.80 -15.75
N LEU A 460 13.07 -9.43 -16.58
CA LEU A 460 13.09 -9.17 -18.03
C LEU A 460 11.75 -9.51 -18.68
N ALA A 461 11.17 -10.66 -18.35
CA ALA A 461 9.87 -11.08 -18.86
C ALA A 461 8.74 -10.12 -18.43
N MET A 462 8.73 -9.66 -17.18
CA MET A 462 7.80 -8.63 -16.73
C MET A 462 7.98 -7.32 -17.50
N GLY A 463 9.23 -6.88 -17.72
CA GLY A 463 9.52 -5.64 -18.42
C GLY A 463 9.05 -5.68 -19.88
N ILE A 464 9.31 -6.80 -20.57
CA ILE A 464 8.81 -7.04 -21.92
C ILE A 464 7.28 -7.04 -21.94
N ARG A 465 6.63 -7.68 -20.95
CA ARG A 465 5.17 -7.70 -20.86
C ARG A 465 4.57 -6.31 -20.65
N LEU A 466 5.21 -5.47 -19.83
CA LEU A 466 4.81 -4.08 -19.62
C LEU A 466 4.91 -3.25 -20.92
N LEU A 467 6.00 -3.42 -21.68
CA LEU A 467 6.21 -2.72 -22.95
C LEU A 467 5.28 -3.18 -24.08
N SER A 468 4.69 -4.38 -23.96
CA SER A 468 3.78 -4.96 -24.96
C SER A 468 2.29 -4.82 -24.62
N LEU A 469 1.95 -4.27 -23.45
CA LEU A 469 0.57 -3.92 -23.12
C LEU A 469 0.18 -2.64 -23.88
N PRO A 470 -0.94 -2.63 -24.63
CA PRO A 470 -1.44 -1.39 -25.21
C PRO A 470 -1.73 -0.39 -24.08
N PRO A 471 -1.48 0.91 -24.28
CA PRO A 471 -1.86 1.91 -23.30
C PRO A 471 -3.38 1.79 -23.06
N PRO A 472 -3.83 1.81 -21.79
CA PRO A 472 -5.26 1.79 -21.52
C PRO A 472 -5.89 2.98 -22.25
N ALA A 473 -6.94 2.72 -23.05
CA ALA A 473 -7.71 3.78 -23.68
C ALA A 473 -8.29 4.65 -22.58
N THR A 474 -7.71 5.83 -22.40
CA THR A 474 -8.16 6.79 -21.39
C THR A 474 -9.20 7.67 -22.04
N VAL A 475 -10.38 7.74 -21.42
CA VAL A 475 -11.43 8.65 -21.86
C VAL A 475 -10.95 10.08 -21.61
N THR A 476 -10.61 10.79 -22.69
CA THR A 476 -10.17 12.20 -22.65
C THR A 476 -11.29 13.19 -22.93
N GLY A 477 -12.41 12.71 -23.48
CA GLY A 477 -13.54 13.53 -23.92
C GLY A 477 -14.67 12.68 -24.47
N ALA A 478 -15.79 13.33 -24.80
CA ALA A 478 -16.92 12.66 -25.42
C ALA A 478 -16.62 12.33 -26.89
N THR A 479 -16.76 11.06 -27.26
CA THR A 479 -16.53 10.56 -28.63
C THR A 479 -17.69 10.90 -29.56
N ALA A 480 -18.89 11.06 -29.02
CA ALA A 480 -20.06 11.56 -29.74
C ALA A 480 -20.99 12.32 -28.80
N VAL A 481 -21.67 13.34 -29.32
CA VAL A 481 -22.68 14.10 -28.60
C VAL A 481 -23.94 14.15 -29.46
N THR A 482 -25.11 13.97 -28.85
CA THR A 482 -26.40 14.13 -29.53
C THR A 482 -27.44 14.63 -28.55
N ILE A 483 -28.53 15.21 -29.05
CA ILE A 483 -29.57 15.82 -28.20
C ILE A 483 -30.91 15.14 -28.48
N PRO A 484 -31.46 14.40 -27.51
CA PRO A 484 -32.81 13.83 -27.59
C PRO A 484 -33.89 14.93 -27.66
N PRO A 485 -35.04 14.67 -28.32
CA PRO A 485 -36.09 15.69 -28.53
C PRO A 485 -36.70 16.29 -27.24
N GLN A 486 -36.68 15.57 -26.12
CA GLN A 486 -37.32 15.99 -24.87
C GLN A 486 -36.37 16.13 -23.67
N GLU A 487 -35.12 15.71 -23.80
CA GLU A 487 -34.15 15.61 -22.68
C GLU A 487 -32.93 16.52 -22.91
N GLY A 488 -31.92 16.42 -22.05
CA GLY A 488 -30.65 17.12 -22.21
C GLY A 488 -29.65 16.34 -23.06
N PRO A 489 -28.42 16.86 -23.24
CA PRO A 489 -27.43 16.22 -24.10
C PRO A 489 -27.10 14.80 -23.64
N LEU A 490 -26.85 13.93 -24.61
CA LEU A 490 -26.34 12.58 -24.42
C LEU A 490 -24.91 12.53 -24.96
N LEU A 491 -23.98 12.07 -24.12
CA LEU A 491 -22.57 11.92 -24.46
C LEU A 491 -22.20 10.44 -24.51
N LEU A 492 -21.53 10.00 -25.58
CA LEU A 492 -20.86 8.71 -25.64
C LEU A 492 -19.40 8.89 -25.26
N ALA A 493 -18.92 8.14 -24.27
CA ALA A 493 -17.55 8.20 -23.79
C ALA A 493 -17.03 6.80 -23.44
N GLY A 494 -16.22 6.22 -24.34
CA GLY A 494 -15.82 4.82 -24.23
C GLY A 494 -17.05 3.91 -24.27
N ASP A 495 -17.21 3.07 -23.23
CA ASP A 495 -18.34 2.13 -23.11
C ASP A 495 -19.52 2.68 -22.28
N HIS A 496 -19.58 4.00 -22.11
CA HIS A 496 -20.60 4.66 -21.30
C HIS A 496 -21.42 5.66 -22.13
N LEU A 497 -22.73 5.62 -21.94
CA LEU A 497 -23.66 6.65 -22.38
C LEU A 497 -24.05 7.49 -21.17
N LEU A 498 -23.68 8.77 -21.21
CA LEU A 498 -23.92 9.72 -20.14
C LEU A 498 -25.09 10.59 -20.56
N LEU A 499 -26.18 10.53 -19.80
CA LEU A 499 -27.38 11.32 -20.01
C LEU A 499 -27.34 12.54 -19.11
N HIS A 500 -27.69 13.69 -19.67
CA HIS A 500 -27.77 14.95 -18.95
C HIS A 500 -29.19 15.51 -19.01
N ASP A 501 -29.51 16.36 -18.05
CA ASP A 501 -30.73 17.15 -18.08
C ASP A 501 -30.59 18.37 -19.00
N ARG A 502 -31.69 19.12 -19.18
CA ARG A 502 -31.72 20.33 -20.04
C ARG A 502 -30.83 21.47 -19.54
N ALA A 503 -30.34 21.42 -18.30
CA ALA A 503 -29.37 22.37 -17.78
C ALA A 503 -27.91 21.90 -18.01
N GLY A 504 -27.71 20.66 -18.47
CA GLY A 504 -26.40 20.05 -18.67
C GLY A 504 -25.86 19.36 -17.41
N VAL A 505 -26.70 19.13 -16.40
CA VAL A 505 -26.33 18.38 -15.19
C VAL A 505 -26.40 16.89 -15.49
N SER A 506 -25.38 16.14 -15.06
CA SER A 506 -25.34 14.68 -15.24
C SER A 506 -26.50 14.00 -14.51
N GLY A 507 -27.31 13.24 -15.23
CA GLY A 507 -28.48 12.54 -14.72
C GLY A 507 -28.26 11.04 -14.53
N ALA A 508 -28.00 10.32 -15.63
CA ALA A 508 -27.84 8.87 -15.62
C ALA A 508 -26.60 8.43 -16.41
N ASP A 509 -26.02 7.30 -16.02
CA ASP A 509 -24.94 6.60 -16.73
C ASP A 509 -25.47 5.21 -17.12
N ILE A 510 -25.39 4.89 -18.40
CA ILE A 510 -25.73 3.59 -18.95
C ILE A 510 -24.48 2.98 -19.59
N VAL A 511 -24.03 1.85 -19.05
CA VAL A 511 -22.94 1.07 -19.65
C VAL A 511 -23.46 0.35 -20.88
N LEU A 512 -22.70 0.33 -21.98
CA LEU A 512 -23.09 -0.34 -23.23
C LEU A 512 -23.46 -1.83 -23.03
N GLY A 513 -22.79 -2.51 -22.10
CA GLY A 513 -23.11 -3.89 -21.74
C GLY A 513 -24.53 -4.08 -21.20
N ASP A 514 -25.08 -3.09 -20.50
CA ASP A 514 -26.47 -3.12 -19.99
C ASP A 514 -27.50 -3.01 -21.13
N LEU A 515 -27.10 -2.44 -22.27
CA LEU A 515 -27.89 -2.40 -23.51
C LEU A 515 -27.73 -3.66 -24.36
N GLY A 516 -26.92 -4.63 -23.92
CA GLY A 516 -26.56 -5.80 -24.71
C GLY A 516 -25.60 -5.46 -25.86
N LEU A 517 -24.77 -4.43 -25.72
CA LEU A 517 -23.83 -3.97 -26.74
C LEU A 517 -22.37 -4.24 -26.33
N SER A 518 -21.53 -4.54 -27.32
CA SER A 518 -20.08 -4.60 -27.18
C SER A 518 -19.37 -3.34 -27.69
N SER A 519 -20.01 -2.58 -28.58
CA SER A 519 -19.51 -1.29 -29.04
C SER A 519 -20.64 -0.44 -29.62
N LEU A 520 -20.45 0.88 -29.56
CA LEU A 520 -21.31 1.89 -30.16
C LEU A 520 -20.42 3.00 -30.73
N GLN A 521 -20.77 3.55 -31.88
CA GLN A 521 -19.92 4.52 -32.60
C GLN A 521 -20.76 5.73 -33.06
N ALA A 522 -20.08 6.83 -33.34
CA ALA A 522 -20.69 7.97 -34.05
C ALA A 522 -20.99 7.56 -35.51
N PRO A 523 -21.98 8.17 -36.18
CA PRO A 523 -22.87 9.24 -35.68
C PRO A 523 -24.00 8.72 -34.77
N LEU A 524 -24.45 9.57 -33.85
CA LEU A 524 -25.61 9.31 -32.98
C LEU A 524 -26.79 10.21 -33.38
N ALA A 525 -27.95 9.63 -33.62
CA ALA A 525 -29.18 10.37 -33.93
C ALA A 525 -30.37 9.82 -33.13
N PHE A 526 -31.49 10.54 -33.12
CA PHE A 526 -32.74 10.04 -32.57
C PHE A 526 -33.80 9.95 -33.67
N ASP A 527 -34.61 8.90 -33.61
CA ASP A 527 -35.80 8.82 -34.45
C ASP A 527 -36.95 9.69 -33.91
N ALA A 528 -38.03 9.80 -34.68
CA ALA A 528 -39.22 10.56 -34.29
C ALA A 528 -39.89 10.05 -32.99
N ALA A 529 -39.64 8.79 -32.62
CA ALA A 529 -40.14 8.19 -31.38
C ALA A 529 -39.20 8.39 -30.18
N GLY A 530 -38.05 9.07 -30.37
CA GLY A 530 -37.05 9.30 -29.33
C GLY A 530 -36.16 8.09 -29.03
N ARG A 531 -36.08 7.10 -29.93
CA ARG A 531 -35.15 5.97 -29.84
C ARG A 531 -33.80 6.36 -30.43
N LEU A 532 -32.71 5.95 -29.78
CA LEU A 532 -31.35 6.25 -30.22
C LEU A 532 -30.99 5.38 -31.43
N LEU A 533 -30.52 6.00 -32.50
CA LEU A 533 -29.99 5.37 -33.70
C LEU A 533 -28.47 5.56 -33.74
N ALA A 534 -27.74 4.46 -33.88
CA ALA A 534 -26.28 4.49 -33.93
C ALA A 534 -25.69 3.22 -34.55
N PRO A 535 -24.56 3.30 -35.27
CA PRO A 535 -23.80 2.11 -35.63
C PRO A 535 -23.20 1.47 -34.39
N GLY A 536 -23.40 0.15 -34.23
CA GLY A 536 -22.89 -0.58 -33.08
C GLY A 536 -22.89 -2.09 -33.27
N GLN A 537 -22.42 -2.81 -32.25
CA GLN A 537 -22.36 -4.27 -32.23
C GLN A 537 -23.06 -4.82 -30.99
N LEU A 538 -23.91 -5.82 -31.21
CA LEU A 538 -24.56 -6.58 -30.14
C LEU A 538 -23.57 -7.53 -29.47
N ALA A 539 -23.67 -7.68 -28.16
CA ALA A 539 -22.82 -8.56 -27.36
C ALA A 539 -22.88 -10.01 -27.88
N GLY A 540 -21.71 -10.63 -28.05
CA GLY A 540 -21.58 -12.01 -28.55
C GLY A 540 -21.63 -12.17 -30.08
N LYS A 541 -21.89 -11.09 -30.84
CA LYS A 541 -21.73 -11.08 -32.31
C LYS A 541 -20.40 -10.41 -32.68
N THR A 542 -19.66 -11.03 -33.60
CA THR A 542 -18.43 -10.47 -34.18
C THR A 542 -18.69 -10.11 -35.64
N GLY A 543 -18.41 -8.88 -36.05
CA GLY A 543 -18.68 -8.43 -37.42
C GLY A 543 -18.47 -6.94 -37.61
N THR A 544 -19.00 -6.39 -38.70
CA THR A 544 -19.11 -4.94 -38.93
C THR A 544 -20.15 -4.32 -38.00
N PRO A 545 -19.94 -3.09 -37.50
CA PRO A 545 -21.00 -2.36 -36.81
C PRO A 545 -22.16 -2.13 -37.77
N GLN A 546 -23.36 -2.47 -37.32
CA GLN A 546 -24.61 -2.32 -38.08
C GLN A 546 -25.45 -1.21 -37.45
N LEU A 547 -26.43 -0.66 -38.18
CA LEU A 547 -27.32 0.35 -37.62
C LEU A 547 -28.23 -0.29 -36.56
N LEU A 548 -28.13 0.21 -35.32
CA LEU A 548 -28.93 -0.22 -34.19
C LEU A 548 -29.94 0.85 -33.81
N ARG A 549 -31.07 0.39 -33.28
CA ARG A 549 -32.12 1.19 -32.66
C ARG A 549 -32.23 0.78 -31.20
N CYS A 550 -32.03 1.75 -30.32
CA CYS A 550 -31.91 1.55 -28.89
C CYS A 550 -33.01 2.30 -28.14
N THR A 551 -33.78 1.57 -27.35
CA THR A 551 -34.75 2.12 -26.39
C THR A 551 -34.08 2.24 -25.04
N LEU A 552 -33.58 3.44 -24.73
CA LEU A 552 -32.76 3.69 -23.53
C LEU A 552 -33.50 3.39 -22.21
N ALA A 553 -34.80 3.70 -22.14
CA ALA A 553 -35.62 3.43 -20.96
C ALA A 553 -35.76 1.92 -20.65
N GLN A 554 -35.82 1.08 -21.69
CA GLN A 554 -35.94 -0.39 -21.57
C GLN A 554 -34.58 -1.09 -21.57
N ARG A 555 -33.50 -0.33 -21.76
CA ARG A 555 -32.12 -0.82 -21.93
C ARG A 555 -32.00 -1.92 -22.98
N HIS A 556 -32.63 -1.71 -24.14
CA HIS A 556 -32.67 -2.70 -25.20
C HIS A 556 -32.29 -2.09 -26.55
N CYS A 557 -31.47 -2.80 -27.31
CA CYS A 557 -31.07 -2.43 -28.66
C CYS A 557 -31.33 -3.57 -29.64
N GLU A 558 -31.85 -3.24 -30.82
CA GLU A 558 -32.09 -4.17 -31.92
C GLU A 558 -31.56 -3.59 -33.25
N PRO A 559 -31.23 -4.43 -34.24
CA PRO A 559 -30.86 -3.95 -35.57
C PRO A 559 -32.06 -3.28 -36.25
N VAL A 560 -31.86 -2.13 -36.89
CA VAL A 560 -32.92 -1.42 -37.63
C VAL A 560 -33.46 -2.26 -38.79
N SER A 561 -32.55 -2.85 -39.56
CA SER A 561 -32.92 -3.70 -40.69
C SER A 561 -31.82 -4.72 -40.97
N PRO A 562 -32.16 -6.00 -41.21
CA PRO A 562 -31.16 -7.02 -41.54
C PRO A 562 -30.48 -6.74 -42.89
N VAL A 563 -31.11 -5.96 -43.77
CA VAL A 563 -30.56 -5.58 -45.09
C VAL A 563 -29.32 -4.69 -44.96
N LEU A 564 -29.15 -4.03 -43.81
CA LEU A 564 -28.03 -3.12 -43.52
C LEU A 564 -26.86 -3.79 -42.80
N ALA A 565 -26.85 -5.12 -42.66
CA ALA A 565 -25.81 -5.83 -41.91
C ALA A 565 -24.39 -5.55 -42.43
N ASP A 566 -24.25 -5.38 -43.75
CA ASP A 566 -22.98 -5.11 -44.43
C ASP A 566 -22.79 -3.63 -44.82
N THR A 567 -23.76 -2.76 -44.50
CA THR A 567 -23.71 -1.32 -44.82
C THR A 567 -22.89 -0.56 -43.78
N ALA A 568 -21.89 0.20 -44.21
CA ALA A 568 -21.10 1.02 -43.31
C ALA A 568 -21.79 2.38 -43.10
N VAL A 569 -22.46 2.56 -41.97
CA VAL A 569 -23.13 3.84 -41.64
C VAL A 569 -22.09 4.89 -41.26
N SER A 570 -21.61 5.64 -42.25
CA SER A 570 -20.60 6.70 -42.05
C SER A 570 -21.22 8.04 -41.67
N ALA A 571 -22.42 8.34 -42.19
CA ALA A 571 -23.25 9.46 -41.76
C ALA A 571 -24.73 9.04 -41.71
N LEU A 572 -25.51 9.73 -40.88
CA LEU A 572 -26.93 9.49 -40.69
C LEU A 572 -27.66 10.83 -40.51
N ALA A 573 -28.74 11.04 -41.27
CA ALA A 573 -29.70 12.11 -41.03
C ALA A 573 -31.11 11.51 -40.92
N VAL A 574 -31.94 12.08 -40.04
CA VAL A 574 -33.32 11.65 -39.82
C VAL A 574 -34.24 12.78 -40.22
N HIS A 575 -35.23 12.48 -41.05
CA HIS A 575 -36.22 13.46 -41.43
C HIS A 575 -37.18 13.75 -40.26
N PRO A 576 -37.39 15.01 -39.89
CA PRO A 576 -38.08 15.37 -38.65
C PRO A 576 -39.60 15.08 -38.67
N ILE A 577 -40.20 14.92 -39.86
CA ILE A 577 -41.67 14.78 -40.00
C ILE A 577 -42.08 13.32 -40.22
N ASP A 578 -41.60 12.69 -41.29
CA ASP A 578 -41.95 11.31 -41.66
C ASP A 578 -41.04 10.23 -41.03
N GLY A 579 -39.93 10.62 -40.38
CA GLY A 579 -38.98 9.69 -39.77
C GLY A 579 -38.12 8.89 -40.75
N SER A 580 -38.11 9.25 -42.03
CA SER A 580 -37.24 8.61 -43.03
C SER A 580 -35.75 8.82 -42.68
N LEU A 581 -34.92 7.81 -42.97
CA LEU A 581 -33.50 7.81 -42.63
C LEU A 581 -32.65 7.95 -43.89
N PHE A 582 -31.65 8.82 -43.85
CA PHE A 582 -30.67 9.02 -44.91
C PHE A 582 -29.30 8.58 -44.44
N ILE A 583 -28.70 7.65 -45.15
CA ILE A 583 -27.41 7.05 -44.79
C ILE A 583 -26.41 7.31 -45.90
N ALA A 584 -25.20 7.72 -45.51
CA ALA A 584 -24.03 7.71 -46.38
C ALA A 584 -23.17 6.49 -46.06
N ASP A 585 -22.96 5.64 -47.06
CA ASP A 585 -22.00 4.54 -47.00
C ASP A 585 -20.72 4.96 -47.73
N ALA A 586 -19.75 5.49 -46.98
CA ALA A 586 -18.47 5.92 -47.54
C ALA A 586 -17.61 4.74 -48.06
N ARG A 587 -17.90 3.50 -47.64
CA ARG A 587 -17.18 2.32 -48.12
C ARG A 587 -17.71 1.87 -49.47
N ALA A 588 -19.03 1.89 -49.65
CA ALA A 588 -19.69 1.53 -50.90
C ALA A 588 -19.75 2.69 -51.91
N GLY A 589 -19.64 3.94 -51.43
CA GLY A 589 -19.87 5.13 -52.26
C GLY A 589 -21.35 5.31 -52.61
N GLU A 590 -22.25 4.96 -51.69
CA GLU A 590 -23.71 4.97 -51.92
C GLU A 590 -24.44 5.83 -50.88
N LEU A 591 -25.42 6.61 -51.35
CA LEU A 591 -26.45 7.21 -50.51
C LEU A 591 -27.67 6.31 -50.49
N LEU A 592 -28.25 6.13 -49.31
CA LEU A 592 -29.44 5.32 -49.09
C LEU A 592 -30.53 6.16 -48.44
N ARG A 593 -31.77 6.02 -48.92
CA ARG A 593 -32.98 6.48 -48.25
C ARG A 593 -33.74 5.26 -47.73
N LEU A 594 -34.06 5.28 -46.45
CA LEU A 594 -34.85 4.27 -45.77
C LEU A 594 -36.13 4.89 -45.24
N GLY A 595 -37.18 4.10 -45.14
CA GLY A 595 -38.34 4.49 -44.37
C GLY A 595 -38.09 4.40 -42.86
N ALA A 596 -39.08 4.80 -42.07
CA ALA A 596 -38.96 4.88 -40.62
C ALA A 596 -38.71 3.51 -39.96
N GLU A 597 -39.07 2.40 -40.60
CA GLU A 597 -38.84 1.04 -40.07
C GLU A 597 -37.62 0.33 -40.68
N GLY A 598 -36.84 1.02 -41.52
CA GLY A 598 -35.61 0.49 -42.09
C GLY A 598 -35.78 -0.26 -43.41
N GLU A 599 -36.94 -0.16 -44.05
CA GLU A 599 -37.16 -0.56 -45.44
C GLU A 599 -36.37 0.34 -46.39
N VAL A 600 -35.72 -0.24 -47.40
CA VAL A 600 -34.95 0.52 -48.38
C VAL A 600 -35.89 1.12 -49.42
N LEU A 601 -35.98 2.44 -49.48
CA LEU A 601 -36.81 3.18 -50.45
C LEU A 601 -36.02 3.51 -51.71
N ALA A 602 -34.79 4.00 -51.56
CA ALA A 602 -33.92 4.35 -52.67
C ALA A 602 -32.43 4.12 -52.32
N ARG A 603 -31.63 3.90 -53.36
CA ARG A 603 -30.17 3.75 -53.29
C ARG A 603 -29.54 4.32 -54.55
N VAL A 604 -28.49 5.11 -54.39
CA VAL A 604 -27.84 5.81 -55.50
C VAL A 604 -26.35 5.94 -55.24
N ALA A 605 -25.54 5.77 -56.29
CA ALA A 605 -24.10 6.01 -56.21
C ALA A 605 -23.82 7.53 -56.15
N ALA A 606 -22.94 7.93 -55.24
CA ALA A 606 -22.55 9.33 -55.06
C ALA A 606 -21.08 9.45 -54.65
N GLU A 607 -20.46 10.60 -54.90
CA GLU A 607 -19.11 10.88 -54.41
C GLU A 607 -19.15 11.21 -52.92
N ILE A 608 -18.87 10.21 -52.08
CA ILE A 608 -18.93 10.34 -50.62
C ILE A 608 -17.53 10.60 -50.04
N PRO A 609 -17.32 11.68 -49.26
CA PRO A 609 -16.06 11.94 -48.57
C PRO A 609 -15.78 10.87 -47.49
N PRO A 610 -14.52 10.73 -47.03
CA PRO A 610 -14.16 9.74 -46.02
C PRO A 610 -14.81 9.96 -44.64
N ALA A 611 -15.15 11.20 -44.31
CA ALA A 611 -15.91 11.56 -43.11
C ALA A 611 -17.14 12.37 -43.54
N PRO A 612 -18.20 11.71 -44.04
CA PRO A 612 -19.38 12.40 -44.52
C PRO A 612 -20.20 12.96 -43.36
N VAL A 613 -20.84 14.08 -43.62
CA VAL A 613 -21.84 14.69 -42.76
C VAL A 613 -23.09 14.90 -43.59
N LEU A 614 -24.23 14.42 -43.10
CA LEU A 614 -25.53 14.62 -43.75
C LEU A 614 -26.39 15.56 -42.91
N ARG A 615 -26.97 16.58 -43.55
CA ARG A 615 -27.95 17.48 -42.94
C ARG A 615 -29.15 17.62 -43.86
N LEU A 616 -30.33 17.70 -43.26
CA LEU A 616 -31.56 18.06 -43.95
C LEU A 616 -31.92 19.48 -43.55
N ASP A 617 -32.06 20.36 -44.53
CA ASP A 617 -32.53 21.72 -44.31
C ASP A 617 -33.36 22.20 -45.50
N SER A 618 -34.47 22.89 -45.22
CA SER A 618 -35.31 23.54 -46.25
C SER A 618 -35.74 22.63 -47.41
N GLY A 619 -35.91 21.32 -47.17
CA GLY A 619 -36.25 20.34 -48.20
C GLY A 619 -35.09 19.98 -49.13
N LEU A 620 -33.85 20.08 -48.65
CA LEU A 620 -32.65 19.68 -49.38
C LEU A 620 -31.81 18.77 -48.49
N LEU A 621 -31.13 17.81 -49.11
CA LEU A 621 -30.13 16.97 -48.47
C LEU A 621 -28.75 17.57 -48.76
N MET A 622 -28.03 17.97 -47.71
CA MET A 622 -26.71 18.57 -47.83
C MET A 622 -25.65 17.61 -47.33
N MET A 623 -24.49 17.57 -48.00
CA MET A 623 -23.32 16.80 -47.61
C MET A 623 -22.05 17.61 -47.80
N ASN A 624 -21.03 17.40 -46.97
CA ASN A 624 -19.71 17.98 -47.23
C ASN A 624 -19.10 17.39 -48.51
N SER A 625 -18.40 18.24 -49.28
CA SER A 625 -17.78 17.84 -50.54
C SER A 625 -16.52 16.97 -50.30
N ALA A 626 -16.29 16.01 -51.18
CA ALA A 626 -15.07 15.20 -51.20
C ALA A 626 -13.85 15.96 -51.75
N LEU A 627 -14.08 16.97 -52.60
CA LEU A 627 -13.04 17.57 -53.44
C LEU A 627 -12.50 18.89 -52.87
N GLY A 628 -13.27 19.62 -52.05
CA GLY A 628 -12.86 20.96 -51.61
C GLY A 628 -13.59 21.47 -50.36
N PRO A 629 -13.40 22.76 -50.00
CA PRO A 629 -14.10 23.40 -48.90
C PRO A 629 -15.52 23.79 -49.33
N ALA A 630 -16.33 22.81 -49.71
CA ALA A 630 -17.66 23.03 -50.24
C ALA A 630 -18.70 22.09 -49.61
N ILE A 631 -19.98 22.44 -49.78
CA ILE A 631 -21.14 21.66 -49.36
C ILE A 631 -21.95 21.33 -50.61
N SER A 632 -22.06 20.05 -50.93
CA SER A 632 -22.85 19.53 -52.05
C SER A 632 -24.32 19.43 -51.65
N VAL A 633 -25.20 19.87 -52.54
CA VAL A 633 -26.66 19.94 -52.31
C VAL A 633 -27.36 18.92 -53.20
N PHE A 634 -28.18 18.06 -52.62
CA PHE A 634 -28.87 16.95 -53.27
C PHE A 634 -30.39 17.02 -53.07
N ARG A 635 -31.12 16.43 -54.02
CA ARG A 635 -32.54 16.11 -53.86
C ARG A 635 -32.73 14.87 -52.97
N TYR A 636 -33.77 14.91 -52.13
CA TYR A 636 -34.09 13.82 -51.20
C TYR A 636 -35.38 13.05 -51.56
N GLU A 637 -36.12 13.52 -52.57
CA GLU A 637 -37.38 12.93 -53.07
C GLU A 637 -37.12 11.58 -53.76
N ASP A 638 -38.08 10.64 -53.72
CA ASP A 638 -37.86 9.26 -54.21
C ASP A 638 -37.47 9.19 -55.70
N GLU A 639 -38.08 10.00 -56.56
CA GLU A 639 -37.86 9.97 -58.01
C GLU A 639 -36.49 10.56 -58.43
N ALA A 640 -35.92 11.45 -57.61
CA ALA A 640 -34.70 12.19 -57.91
C ALA A 640 -33.65 12.06 -56.80
N PHE A 641 -33.74 10.99 -56.00
CA PHE A 641 -32.92 10.82 -54.81
C PHE A 641 -31.43 10.82 -55.15
N GLY A 642 -30.67 11.68 -54.48
CA GLY A 642 -29.22 11.82 -54.67
C GLY A 642 -28.79 12.52 -55.96
N GLN A 643 -29.72 13.12 -56.72
CA GLN A 643 -29.35 14.04 -57.79
C GLN A 643 -28.75 15.32 -57.19
N GLN A 644 -27.49 15.60 -57.50
CA GLN A 644 -26.82 16.84 -57.08
C GLN A 644 -27.40 18.03 -57.86
N LEU A 645 -27.82 19.06 -57.13
CA LEU A 645 -28.38 20.29 -57.69
C LEU A 645 -27.34 21.41 -57.76
N ASP A 646 -26.51 21.52 -56.72
CA ASP A 646 -25.58 22.63 -56.55
C ASP A 646 -24.41 22.24 -55.65
N GLU A 647 -23.40 23.11 -55.59
CA GLU A 647 -22.27 23.01 -54.67
C GLU A 647 -21.90 24.40 -54.13
N ILE A 648 -22.02 24.55 -52.81
CA ILE A 648 -21.81 25.82 -52.12
C ILE A 648 -20.35 25.88 -51.67
N LEU A 649 -19.57 26.78 -52.26
CA LEU A 649 -18.15 26.95 -51.97
C LEU A 649 -17.92 27.87 -50.76
N LEU A 650 -17.12 27.43 -49.80
CA LEU A 650 -16.77 28.17 -48.58
C LEU A 650 -15.30 28.59 -48.62
N LEU A 651 -15.03 29.90 -48.76
CA LEU A 651 -13.67 30.45 -48.87
C LEU A 651 -13.42 31.51 -47.78
N PRO A 652 -13.19 31.10 -46.51
CA PRO A 652 -12.77 32.05 -45.48
C PRO A 652 -11.34 32.55 -45.74
N PRO A 653 -10.96 33.71 -45.20
CA PRO A 653 -9.60 34.24 -45.35
C PRO A 653 -8.56 33.25 -44.78
N GLY A 654 -7.59 32.87 -45.61
CA GLY A 654 -6.57 31.88 -45.26
C GLY A 654 -6.91 30.43 -45.63
N SER A 655 -8.04 30.17 -46.29
CA SER A 655 -8.31 28.85 -46.89
C SER A 655 -7.37 28.58 -48.06
N ASP A 656 -6.86 27.36 -48.13
CA ASP A 656 -6.12 26.83 -49.26
C ASP A 656 -6.94 25.73 -49.98
N GLU A 657 -6.43 25.23 -51.12
CA GLU A 657 -7.08 24.13 -51.86
C GLU A 657 -7.19 22.82 -51.04
N SER A 658 -6.43 22.71 -49.95
CA SER A 658 -6.45 21.56 -49.04
C SER A 658 -7.48 21.69 -47.92
N THR A 659 -8.16 22.83 -47.83
CA THR A 659 -9.19 23.07 -46.83
C THR A 659 -10.41 22.19 -47.12
N ARG A 660 -11.00 21.61 -46.07
CA ARG A 660 -12.15 20.71 -46.16
C ARG A 660 -13.21 21.05 -45.13
N VAL A 661 -14.47 20.78 -45.46
CA VAL A 661 -15.59 20.90 -44.51
C VAL A 661 -15.65 19.64 -43.66
N ARG A 662 -15.51 19.81 -42.34
CA ARG A 662 -15.54 18.71 -41.37
C ARG A 662 -16.92 18.44 -40.81
N ASP A 663 -17.65 19.49 -40.46
CA ASP A 663 -19.06 19.43 -40.06
C ASP A 663 -19.71 20.79 -40.29
N PHE A 664 -21.02 20.81 -40.45
CA PHE A 664 -21.80 22.03 -40.57
C PHE A 664 -23.22 21.82 -40.02
N ILE A 665 -23.81 22.89 -39.49
CA ILE A 665 -25.15 22.85 -38.92
C ILE A 665 -25.80 24.24 -38.93
N TRP A 666 -27.12 24.29 -39.11
CA TRP A 666 -27.90 25.52 -39.01
C TRP A 666 -28.37 25.74 -37.58
N SER A 667 -28.15 26.93 -37.00
CA SER A 667 -28.64 27.29 -35.66
C SER A 667 -28.74 28.79 -35.44
N GLY A 668 -29.88 29.24 -34.90
CA GLY A 668 -30.10 30.62 -34.47
C GLY A 668 -29.86 31.66 -35.58
N GLU A 669 -30.39 31.39 -36.78
CA GLU A 669 -30.28 32.21 -38.01
C GLU A 669 -28.94 32.13 -38.77
N HIS A 670 -28.03 31.24 -38.38
CA HIS A 670 -26.70 31.17 -38.98
C HIS A 670 -26.26 29.74 -39.27
N TRP A 671 -25.46 29.58 -40.33
CA TRP A 671 -24.72 28.36 -40.61
C TRP A 671 -23.42 28.35 -39.82
N TRP A 672 -23.19 27.28 -39.08
CA TRP A 672 -21.96 27.04 -38.35
C TRP A 672 -21.18 25.95 -39.06
N VAL A 673 -19.90 26.19 -39.32
CA VAL A 673 -19.07 25.29 -40.11
C VAL A 673 -17.72 25.08 -39.43
N LEU A 674 -17.32 23.83 -39.29
CA LEU A 674 -15.96 23.43 -38.95
C LEU A 674 -15.17 23.22 -40.24
N LEU A 675 -14.10 24.01 -40.42
CA LEU A 675 -13.20 23.88 -41.56
C LEU A 675 -11.84 23.38 -41.09
N GLU A 676 -11.40 22.27 -41.67
CA GLU A 676 -10.08 21.69 -41.44
C GLU A 676 -9.10 22.21 -42.49
N GLN A 677 -8.00 22.81 -42.02
CA GLN A 677 -6.93 23.32 -42.87
C GLN A 677 -5.91 22.20 -43.14
N GLY A 678 -5.62 21.90 -44.40
CA GLY A 678 -4.87 20.68 -44.74
C GLY A 678 -3.37 20.70 -44.44
N THR A 679 -2.72 21.87 -44.34
CA THR A 679 -1.27 21.95 -44.05
C THR A 679 -0.95 22.08 -42.55
N SER A 680 -1.82 22.71 -41.77
CA SER A 680 -1.65 22.91 -40.33
C SER A 680 -2.39 21.87 -39.49
N GLY A 681 -3.36 21.15 -40.07
CA GLY A 681 -4.30 20.27 -39.36
C GLY A 681 -5.17 21.00 -38.34
N GLY A 682 -5.15 22.35 -38.35
CA GLY A 682 -5.97 23.18 -37.49
C GLY A 682 -7.41 23.17 -37.97
N VAL A 683 -8.35 22.96 -37.04
CA VAL A 683 -9.78 23.10 -37.33
C VAL A 683 -10.26 24.43 -36.76
N GLY A 684 -10.85 25.27 -37.62
CA GLY A 684 -11.47 26.53 -37.23
C GLY A 684 -12.99 26.42 -37.23
N LEU A 685 -13.64 27.17 -36.33
CA LEU A 685 -15.09 27.34 -36.30
C LEU A 685 -15.46 28.66 -36.98
N TYR A 686 -16.34 28.59 -37.97
CA TYR A 686 -16.76 29.72 -38.79
C TYR A 686 -18.28 29.83 -38.79
N ARG A 687 -18.78 31.07 -38.90
CA ARG A 687 -20.20 31.34 -38.97
C ARG A 687 -20.53 32.09 -40.25
N PHE A 688 -21.59 31.65 -40.91
CA PHE A 688 -22.11 32.20 -42.14
C PHE A 688 -23.58 32.59 -41.98
N ASP A 689 -24.05 33.55 -42.75
CA ASP A 689 -25.48 33.89 -42.81
C ASP A 689 -26.27 32.88 -43.66
N SER A 690 -27.58 33.11 -43.82
CA SER A 690 -28.47 32.30 -44.67
C SER A 690 -28.07 32.26 -46.15
N GLN A 691 -27.26 33.22 -46.60
CA GLN A 691 -26.76 33.32 -47.97
C GLN A 691 -25.32 32.81 -48.11
N TRP A 692 -24.80 32.12 -47.09
CA TRP A 692 -23.43 31.59 -47.02
C TRP A 692 -22.34 32.66 -47.10
N GLN A 693 -22.63 33.91 -46.70
CA GLN A 693 -21.61 34.93 -46.52
C GLN A 693 -20.96 34.79 -45.14
N LEU A 694 -19.63 34.88 -45.09
CA LEU A 694 -18.88 34.77 -43.84
C LEU A 694 -19.17 35.96 -42.93
N LEU A 695 -19.58 35.69 -41.71
CA LEU A 695 -19.83 36.71 -40.68
C LEU A 695 -18.60 36.89 -39.79
N ASP A 696 -18.16 35.81 -39.13
CA ASP A 696 -17.05 35.83 -38.19
C ASP A 696 -16.47 34.43 -37.92
N GLN A 697 -15.44 34.39 -37.07
CA GLN A 697 -14.72 33.19 -36.66
C GLN A 697 -14.67 33.09 -35.12
N PRO A 698 -15.64 32.40 -34.50
CA PRO A 698 -15.62 32.13 -33.07
C PRO A 698 -14.32 31.44 -32.63
N ARG A 699 -13.73 31.90 -31.52
CA ARG A 699 -12.44 31.37 -31.04
C ARG A 699 -12.63 30.06 -30.30
N LEU A 700 -11.98 29.01 -30.79
CA LEU A 700 -11.86 27.74 -30.09
C LEU A 700 -10.74 27.78 -29.04
N THR A 701 -10.88 26.97 -28.00
CA THR A 701 -9.87 26.80 -26.95
C THR A 701 -8.58 26.21 -27.52
N GLY A 702 -7.41 26.70 -27.09
CA GLY A 702 -6.12 26.24 -27.59
C GLY A 702 -5.93 24.72 -27.46
N GLY A 703 -5.46 24.07 -28.53
CA GLY A 703 -5.26 22.62 -28.58
C GLY A 703 -6.52 21.80 -28.84
N SER A 704 -7.67 22.44 -29.11
CA SER A 704 -8.91 21.72 -29.47
C SER A 704 -8.79 21.02 -30.82
N ARG A 705 -9.39 19.83 -30.92
CA ARG A 705 -9.51 19.06 -32.16
C ARG A 705 -10.98 18.70 -32.39
N PRO A 706 -11.83 19.70 -32.68
CA PRO A 706 -13.25 19.49 -32.81
C PRO A 706 -13.55 18.54 -33.97
N THR A 707 -14.46 17.60 -33.73
CA THR A 707 -14.88 16.59 -34.70
C THR A 707 -16.29 16.80 -35.20
N GLY A 708 -17.12 17.58 -34.50
CA GLY A 708 -18.50 17.83 -34.90
C GLY A 708 -19.19 18.94 -34.13
N LEU A 709 -20.40 19.28 -34.58
CA LEU A 709 -21.27 20.32 -34.08
C LEU A 709 -22.67 19.76 -33.77
N VAL A 710 -23.24 20.21 -32.65
CA VAL A 710 -24.56 19.76 -32.20
C VAL A 710 -25.40 20.96 -31.74
N ASN A 711 -26.67 21.00 -32.16
CA ASN A 711 -27.62 22.02 -31.76
C ASN A 711 -28.22 21.74 -30.39
N TRP A 712 -28.07 22.69 -29.46
CA TRP A 712 -28.74 22.68 -28.16
C TRP A 712 -29.64 23.90 -27.99
N GLY A 713 -30.88 23.78 -28.47
CA GLY A 713 -31.75 24.95 -28.63
C GLY A 713 -31.13 25.93 -29.62
N THR A 714 -30.92 27.18 -29.21
CA THR A 714 -30.25 28.23 -30.01
C THR A 714 -28.74 28.30 -29.80
N ARG A 715 -28.16 27.31 -29.11
CA ARG A 715 -26.72 27.23 -28.82
C ARG A 715 -26.06 26.13 -29.63
N ILE A 716 -24.78 26.28 -29.88
CA ILE A 716 -23.94 25.27 -30.51
C ILE A 716 -23.02 24.64 -29.46
N LEU A 717 -23.00 23.30 -29.43
CA LEU A 717 -22.01 22.52 -28.72
C LEU A 717 -20.95 22.04 -29.72
N VAL A 718 -19.68 22.25 -29.37
CA VAL A 718 -18.55 21.76 -30.16
C VAL A 718 -18.07 20.45 -29.55
N GLN A 719 -18.21 19.37 -30.31
CA GLN A 719 -17.74 18.05 -29.91
C GLN A 719 -16.23 17.96 -30.12
N ASP A 720 -15.50 17.68 -29.04
CA ASP A 720 -14.05 17.46 -29.05
C ASP A 720 -13.70 16.24 -28.20
N PRO A 721 -13.30 15.10 -28.80
CA PRO A 721 -12.94 13.89 -28.05
C PRO A 721 -11.62 14.04 -27.27
N SER A 722 -10.84 15.07 -27.55
CA SER A 722 -9.58 15.35 -26.85
C SER A 722 -9.74 16.16 -25.57
N GLN A 723 -10.95 16.69 -25.31
CA GLN A 723 -11.23 17.54 -24.15
C GLN A 723 -12.45 17.06 -23.37
N LEU A 724 -12.35 17.10 -22.03
CA LEU A 724 -13.46 16.75 -21.13
C LEU A 724 -14.56 17.82 -21.13
N ALA A 725 -14.20 19.08 -21.37
CA ALA A 725 -15.12 20.20 -21.42
C ALA A 725 -15.65 20.38 -22.84
N VAL A 726 -16.98 20.37 -22.98
CA VAL A 726 -17.65 20.63 -24.27
C VAL A 726 -17.86 22.13 -24.40
N GLN A 727 -17.24 22.75 -25.41
CA GLN A 727 -17.34 24.19 -25.63
C GLN A 727 -18.75 24.56 -26.12
N ARG A 728 -19.27 25.69 -25.63
CA ARG A 728 -20.63 26.17 -25.93
C ARG A 728 -20.58 27.58 -26.49
N PHE A 729 -21.32 27.81 -27.57
CA PHE A 729 -21.45 29.12 -28.20
C PHE A 729 -22.92 29.51 -28.29
N ASN A 730 -23.20 30.80 -28.07
CA ASN A 730 -24.54 31.35 -28.34
C ASN A 730 -24.73 31.59 -29.85
N SER A 731 -25.95 31.92 -30.27
CA SER A 731 -26.26 32.23 -31.67
C SER A 731 -25.47 33.42 -32.24
N ALA A 732 -24.94 34.29 -31.36
CA ALA A 732 -24.17 35.46 -31.73
C ALA A 732 -22.67 35.19 -31.95
N GLY A 733 -22.18 33.95 -31.77
CA GLY A 733 -20.76 33.63 -31.93
C GLY A 733 -19.93 33.75 -30.64
N GLU A 734 -20.54 34.17 -29.53
CA GLU A 734 -19.84 34.38 -28.27
C GLU A 734 -19.76 33.07 -27.47
N ALA A 735 -18.58 32.81 -26.89
CA ALA A 735 -18.36 31.66 -26.04
C ALA A 735 -19.11 31.82 -24.72
N GLU A 736 -19.90 30.80 -24.36
CA GLU A 736 -20.56 30.70 -23.05
C GLU A 736 -19.76 29.80 -22.09
N ALA A 737 -20.26 29.64 -20.86
CA ALA A 737 -19.71 28.68 -19.91
C ALA A 737 -19.70 27.26 -20.51
N VAL A 738 -18.53 26.62 -20.46
CA VAL A 738 -18.31 25.27 -20.97
C VAL A 738 -19.18 24.25 -20.23
N LEU A 739 -19.66 23.24 -20.95
CA LEU A 739 -20.39 22.12 -20.37
C LEU A 739 -19.39 21.10 -19.82
N ILE A 740 -19.34 20.98 -18.49
CA ILE A 740 -18.51 20.01 -17.79
C ILE A 740 -19.40 18.92 -17.22
N SER A 741 -19.28 17.71 -17.75
CA SER A 741 -19.98 16.54 -17.24
C SER A 741 -19.25 15.97 -16.03
N GLY A 742 -19.86 16.04 -14.84
CA GLY A 742 -19.30 15.44 -13.63
C GLY A 742 -19.11 13.93 -13.76
N ALA A 743 -20.04 13.24 -14.45
CA ALA A 743 -19.91 11.81 -14.75
C ALA A 743 -18.72 11.52 -15.68
N LEU A 744 -18.49 12.35 -16.71
CA LEU A 744 -17.36 12.17 -17.63
C LEU A 744 -16.02 12.40 -16.92
N ALA A 745 -15.94 13.45 -16.09
CA ALA A 745 -14.77 13.72 -15.27
C ALA A 745 -14.47 12.57 -14.29
N GLY A 746 -15.50 12.06 -13.62
CA GLY A 746 -15.38 10.90 -12.73
C GLY A 746 -14.92 9.62 -13.44
N LEU A 747 -15.43 9.36 -14.65
CA LEU A 747 -14.97 8.24 -15.47
C LEU A 747 -13.50 8.37 -15.85
N ALA A 748 -13.09 9.54 -16.36
CA ALA A 748 -11.71 9.82 -16.74
C ALA A 748 -10.76 9.68 -15.53
N GLU A 749 -11.14 10.23 -14.38
CA GLU A 749 -10.36 10.13 -13.14
C GLU A 749 -10.24 8.68 -12.65
N SER A 750 -11.35 7.92 -12.66
CA SER A 750 -11.36 6.53 -12.22
C SER A 750 -10.46 5.64 -13.10
N GLN A 751 -10.44 5.87 -14.42
CA GLN A 751 -9.57 5.16 -15.35
C GLN A 751 -8.11 5.55 -15.20
N ALA A 752 -7.83 6.85 -15.03
CA ALA A 752 -6.48 7.34 -14.72
C ALA A 752 -5.94 6.75 -13.41
N HIS A 753 -6.79 6.65 -12.39
CA HIS A 753 -6.42 6.03 -11.13
C HIS A 753 -6.11 4.53 -11.29
N ARG A 754 -6.97 3.77 -11.98
CA ARG A 754 -6.71 2.34 -12.25
C ARG A 754 -5.44 2.12 -13.06
N SER A 755 -5.19 2.91 -14.10
CA SER A 755 -3.99 2.79 -14.91
C SER A 755 -2.73 3.09 -14.08
N SER A 756 -2.78 4.09 -13.20
CA SER A 756 -1.69 4.41 -12.28
C SER A 756 -1.40 3.25 -11.32
N LEU A 757 -2.42 2.59 -10.77
CA LEU A 757 -2.26 1.44 -9.87
C LEU A 757 -1.71 0.20 -10.59
N VAL A 758 -2.13 -0.06 -11.83
CA VAL A 758 -1.57 -1.15 -12.63
C VAL A 758 -0.09 -0.89 -12.93
N LEU A 759 0.26 0.32 -13.37
CA LEU A 759 1.65 0.71 -13.60
C LEU A 759 2.49 0.63 -12.32
N LEU A 760 1.94 1.04 -11.18
CA LEU A 760 2.54 0.89 -9.86
C LEU A 760 2.83 -0.60 -9.55
N GLY A 761 1.85 -1.47 -9.76
CA GLY A 761 2.01 -2.92 -9.56
C GLY A 761 3.13 -3.50 -10.42
N TRP A 762 3.22 -3.10 -11.69
CA TRP A 762 4.32 -3.50 -12.58
C TRP A 762 5.68 -3.01 -12.10
N ARG A 763 5.79 -1.73 -11.71
CA ARG A 763 7.03 -1.13 -11.20
C ARG A 763 7.50 -1.82 -9.91
N ILE A 764 6.59 -2.10 -8.98
CA ILE A 764 6.90 -2.81 -7.73
C ILE A 764 7.41 -4.22 -8.03
N GLY A 765 6.73 -4.98 -8.90
CA GLY A 765 7.18 -6.33 -9.24
C GLY A 765 8.55 -6.34 -9.93
N LEU A 766 8.82 -5.38 -10.83
CA LEU A 766 10.15 -5.21 -11.43
C LEU A 766 11.22 -4.88 -10.40
N ALA A 767 10.94 -3.95 -9.47
CA ALA A 767 11.86 -3.59 -8.41
C ALA A 767 12.18 -4.77 -7.48
N LEU A 768 11.18 -5.58 -7.11
CA LEU A 768 11.37 -6.79 -6.30
C LEU A 768 12.23 -7.84 -7.02
N CYS A 769 12.00 -8.07 -8.31
CA CYS A 769 12.84 -8.97 -9.11
C CYS A 769 14.29 -8.50 -9.17
N LEU A 770 14.52 -7.19 -9.37
CA LEU A 770 15.86 -6.61 -9.38
C LEU A 770 16.56 -6.74 -8.01
N LEU A 771 15.86 -6.42 -6.93
CA LEU A 771 16.38 -6.56 -5.56
C LEU A 771 16.72 -8.02 -5.24
N ALA A 772 15.86 -8.97 -5.62
CA ALA A 772 16.13 -10.40 -5.45
C ALA A 772 17.36 -10.86 -6.25
N ALA A 773 17.52 -10.36 -7.48
CA ALA A 773 18.70 -10.64 -8.30
C ALA A 773 19.99 -10.09 -7.67
N ILE A 774 19.98 -8.84 -7.22
CA ILE A 774 21.12 -8.21 -6.54
C ILE A 774 21.47 -8.97 -5.26
N ALA A 775 20.48 -9.26 -4.42
CA ALA A 775 20.67 -10.00 -3.18
C ALA A 775 21.28 -11.40 -3.45
N GLY A 776 20.75 -12.12 -4.44
CA GLY A 776 21.27 -13.43 -4.85
C GLY A 776 22.71 -13.36 -5.38
N LEU A 777 23.05 -12.34 -6.18
CA LEU A 777 24.42 -12.11 -6.65
C LEU A 777 25.39 -11.82 -5.50
N CYS A 778 25.00 -10.95 -4.57
CA CYS A 778 25.80 -10.61 -3.38
C CYS A 778 26.03 -11.84 -2.48
N LEU A 779 24.97 -12.60 -2.17
CA LEU A 779 25.04 -13.84 -1.40
C LEU A 779 25.91 -14.89 -2.11
N GLY A 780 25.74 -15.06 -3.42
CA GLY A 780 26.54 -15.95 -4.24
C GLY A 780 28.03 -15.57 -4.21
N ALA A 781 28.36 -14.30 -4.40
CA ALA A 781 29.73 -13.80 -4.34
C ALA A 781 30.36 -14.02 -2.96
N LEU A 782 29.62 -13.73 -1.88
CA LEU A 782 30.08 -13.97 -0.50
C LEU A 782 30.38 -15.45 -0.25
N HIS A 783 29.45 -16.34 -0.60
CA HIS A 783 29.63 -17.78 -0.40
C HIS A 783 30.70 -18.39 -1.32
N ARG A 784 30.93 -17.80 -2.51
CA ARG A 784 32.06 -18.14 -3.37
C ARG A 784 33.38 -17.85 -2.66
N VAL A 785 33.57 -16.63 -2.17
CA VAL A 785 34.79 -16.26 -1.43
C VAL A 785 34.94 -17.15 -0.19
N ARG A 786 33.86 -17.37 0.55
CA ARG A 786 33.85 -18.26 1.72
C ARG A 786 34.29 -19.69 1.39
N SER A 787 33.82 -20.25 0.28
CA SER A 787 34.24 -21.59 -0.14
C SER A 787 35.73 -21.70 -0.46
N LEU A 788 36.33 -20.64 -1.02
CA LEU A 788 37.76 -20.57 -1.33
C LEU A 788 38.61 -20.48 -0.06
N VAL A 789 38.19 -19.67 0.92
CA VAL A 789 38.90 -19.49 2.20
C VAL A 789 38.93 -20.79 3.03
N TYR A 790 37.82 -21.50 3.13
CA TYR A 790 37.78 -22.75 3.91
C TYR A 790 38.38 -23.96 3.18
N LYS A 791 38.59 -23.89 1.87
CA LYS A 791 39.29 -24.95 1.13
C LYS A 791 40.80 -24.95 1.43
N SER A 792 41.38 -23.80 1.79
CA SER A 792 42.82 -23.64 2.03
C SER A 792 43.24 -23.77 3.50
N CYS A 793 42.33 -23.66 4.48
CA CYS A 793 42.66 -23.73 5.91
C CYS A 793 42.37 -25.12 6.51
N ARG A 794 43.37 -25.77 7.12
CA ARG A 794 43.18 -26.99 7.93
C ARG A 794 43.15 -26.62 9.41
N GLU A 795 41.94 -26.43 9.93
CA GLU A 795 41.72 -26.00 11.32
C GLU A 795 42.04 -27.14 12.31
N ARG A 796 42.69 -26.83 13.43
CA ARG A 796 43.00 -27.79 14.52
C ARG A 796 42.23 -27.41 15.79
N GLY A 797 41.91 -28.40 16.63
CA GLY A 797 41.28 -28.12 17.93
C GLY A 797 42.24 -27.41 18.90
N ALA A 798 41.69 -26.69 19.87
CA ALA A 798 42.40 -26.04 20.96
C ALA A 798 42.95 -27.05 21.95
N GLU A 799 44.14 -26.77 22.48
CA GLU A 799 44.68 -27.51 23.62
C GLU A 799 44.00 -27.09 24.94
N PRO A 800 43.86 -27.99 25.93
CA PRO A 800 43.22 -27.64 27.21
C PRO A 800 44.00 -26.58 27.98
N ILE A 801 43.35 -25.46 28.34
CA ILE A 801 43.99 -24.30 28.98
C ILE A 801 44.27 -24.50 30.48
N ASP A 802 43.58 -25.45 31.14
CA ASP A 802 43.63 -25.66 32.59
C ASP A 802 45.04 -25.96 33.12
N LYS A 803 45.92 -26.53 32.28
CA LYS A 803 47.30 -26.86 32.64
C LYS A 803 48.29 -25.71 32.40
N LEU A 804 47.86 -24.67 31.68
CA LEU A 804 48.67 -23.54 31.23
C LEU A 804 48.24 -22.22 31.88
N ALA A 805 47.19 -22.24 32.71
CA ALA A 805 46.59 -21.05 33.32
C ALA A 805 47.58 -20.19 34.12
N ASP A 806 48.52 -20.81 34.83
CA ASP A 806 49.49 -20.11 35.68
C ASP A 806 50.69 -19.53 34.89
N SER A 807 50.85 -19.86 33.59
CA SER A 807 51.98 -19.42 32.75
C SER A 807 51.60 -18.44 31.63
N ILE A 808 50.32 -18.04 31.53
CA ILE A 808 49.84 -17.11 30.52
C ILE A 808 49.95 -15.68 31.01
N GLU A 809 50.64 -14.83 30.25
CA GLU A 809 50.69 -13.39 30.50
C GLU A 809 49.58 -12.70 29.71
N TRP A 810 48.58 -12.12 30.40
CA TRP A 810 47.46 -11.42 29.78
C TRP A 810 47.77 -9.96 29.46
N ILE A 811 47.24 -9.47 28.35
CA ILE A 811 47.38 -8.08 27.91
C ILE A 811 46.21 -7.26 28.39
N ASP A 812 46.51 -6.11 29.01
CA ASP A 812 45.50 -5.17 29.46
C ASP A 812 44.65 -4.61 28.30
N ALA A 813 43.34 -4.64 28.50
CA ALA A 813 42.39 -3.92 27.65
C ALA A 813 42.63 -2.40 27.74
N ALA A 814 42.25 -1.66 26.71
CA ALA A 814 42.41 -0.20 26.71
C ALA A 814 41.58 0.44 27.84
N PRO A 815 42.19 1.26 28.73
CA PRO A 815 41.54 1.75 29.96
C PRO A 815 40.32 2.67 29.70
N GLU A 816 40.25 3.33 28.54
CA GLU A 816 39.16 4.24 28.17
C GLU A 816 38.20 3.69 27.10
N ARG A 817 38.20 2.39 26.79
CA ARG A 817 37.41 1.84 25.67
C ARG A 817 35.91 2.21 25.76
N ALA A 818 35.29 1.99 26.91
CA ALA A 818 33.87 2.29 27.12
C ALA A 818 33.56 3.80 27.02
N ALA A 819 34.41 4.64 27.63
CA ALA A 819 34.28 6.09 27.58
C ALA A 819 34.49 6.65 26.16
N SER A 820 35.41 6.08 25.39
CA SER A 820 35.65 6.44 23.99
C SER A 820 34.44 6.08 23.09
N LEU A 821 33.90 4.88 23.23
CA LEU A 821 32.69 4.45 22.51
C LEU A 821 31.44 5.26 22.90
N GLY A 822 31.36 5.72 24.16
CA GLY A 822 30.31 6.63 24.61
C GLY A 822 30.42 8.00 23.93
N ARG A 823 31.63 8.59 23.90
CA ARG A 823 31.88 9.88 23.24
C ARG A 823 31.59 9.84 21.74
N THR A 824 32.00 8.78 21.04
CA THR A 824 31.70 8.62 19.60
C THR A 824 30.21 8.40 19.35
N GLY A 825 29.52 7.66 20.23
CA GLY A 825 28.07 7.53 20.20
C GLY A 825 27.35 8.89 20.32
N ILE A 826 27.74 9.70 21.30
CA ILE A 826 27.17 11.05 21.49
C ILE A 826 27.45 11.93 20.27
N ALA A 827 28.70 11.99 19.80
CA ALA A 827 29.05 12.78 18.61
C ALA A 827 28.24 12.37 17.37
N TYR A 828 28.04 11.06 17.18
CA TYR A 828 27.21 10.54 16.10
C TYR A 828 25.74 10.96 16.23
N THR A 829 25.16 10.88 17.44
CA THR A 829 23.76 11.30 17.66
C THR A 829 23.55 12.78 17.40
N VAL A 830 24.51 13.64 17.79
CA VAL A 830 24.47 15.08 17.51
C VAL A 830 24.55 15.34 15.99
N LEU A 831 25.46 14.67 15.29
CA LEU A 831 25.58 14.78 13.84
C LEU A 831 24.30 14.30 13.11
N ALA A 832 23.76 13.15 13.51
CA ALA A 832 22.54 12.59 12.93
C ALA A 832 21.34 13.53 13.15
N MET A 833 21.20 14.10 14.34
CA MET A 833 20.16 15.11 14.64
C MET A 833 20.34 16.36 13.75
N GLY A 834 21.57 16.85 13.60
CA GLY A 834 21.87 17.99 12.73
C GLY A 834 21.51 17.74 11.27
N LEU A 835 21.79 16.54 10.74
CA LEU A 835 21.43 16.16 9.37
C LEU A 835 19.91 16.06 9.17
N VAL A 836 19.19 15.51 10.15
CA VAL A 836 17.72 15.42 10.11
C VAL A 836 17.09 16.81 10.15
N LEU A 837 17.54 17.69 11.07
CA LEU A 837 17.07 19.07 11.16
C LEU A 837 17.39 19.87 9.89
N GLY A 838 18.58 19.67 9.32
CA GLY A 838 18.96 20.28 8.04
C GLY A 838 18.07 19.83 6.88
N ALA A 839 17.76 18.54 6.79
CA ALA A 839 16.87 18.00 5.76
C ALA A 839 15.44 18.57 5.89
N ILE A 840 14.93 18.69 7.12
CA ILE A 840 13.63 19.34 7.39
C ILE A 840 13.68 20.81 6.96
N GLY A 841 14.75 21.53 7.29
CA GLY A 841 14.93 22.94 6.90
C GLY A 841 15.03 23.16 5.38
N LEU A 842 15.48 22.16 4.62
CA LEU A 842 15.56 22.19 3.15
C LEU A 842 14.26 21.77 2.44
N GLY A 843 13.19 21.42 3.17
CA GLY A 843 11.91 21.04 2.58
C GLY A 843 11.94 19.67 1.86
N VAL A 844 12.81 18.77 2.31
CA VAL A 844 12.97 17.41 1.77
C VAL A 844 11.67 16.60 1.92
N SER A 845 11.32 15.77 0.93
CA SER A 845 10.08 15.00 0.95
C SER A 845 10.04 13.95 2.07
N SER A 846 8.84 13.51 2.48
CA SER A 846 8.68 12.52 3.56
C SER A 846 9.38 11.19 3.27
N LEU A 847 9.39 10.75 2.00
CA LEU A 847 10.10 9.56 1.54
C LEU A 847 11.62 9.72 1.64
N GLN A 848 12.16 10.88 1.24
CA GLN A 848 13.59 11.18 1.36
C GLN A 848 14.03 11.28 2.82
N LEU A 849 13.21 11.88 3.69
CA LEU A 849 13.46 11.93 5.13
C LEU A 849 13.46 10.52 5.75
N SER A 850 12.53 9.66 5.34
CA SER A 850 12.47 8.27 5.78
C SER A 850 13.72 7.49 5.35
N ALA A 851 14.17 7.66 4.10
CA ALA A 851 15.41 7.07 3.61
C ALA A 851 16.63 7.54 4.40
N LEU A 852 16.71 8.84 4.71
CA LEU A 852 17.76 9.42 5.55
C LEU A 852 17.79 8.78 6.95
N LEU A 853 16.63 8.67 7.61
CA LEU A 853 16.53 8.04 8.93
C LEU A 853 17.00 6.57 8.91
N VAL A 854 16.60 5.81 7.88
CA VAL A 854 17.04 4.42 7.71
C VAL A 854 18.56 4.35 7.51
N THR A 855 19.16 5.21 6.68
CA THR A 855 20.62 5.24 6.52
C THR A 855 21.36 5.56 7.83
N LEU A 856 20.82 6.45 8.66
CA LEU A 856 21.42 6.81 9.94
C LEU A 856 21.23 5.71 11.01
N ALA A 857 20.17 4.89 10.90
CA ALA A 857 19.96 3.78 11.83
C ALA A 857 21.06 2.69 11.73
N GLY A 858 21.66 2.49 10.55
CA GLY A 858 22.70 1.49 10.33
C GLY A 858 23.96 1.70 11.19
N PRO A 859 24.65 2.86 11.08
CA PRO A 859 25.81 3.16 11.92
C PRO A 859 25.48 3.24 13.41
N ALA A 860 24.28 3.72 13.78
CA ALA A 860 23.81 3.69 15.16
C ALA A 860 23.74 2.26 15.72
N ALA A 861 23.15 1.33 14.96
CA ALA A 861 23.09 -0.08 15.33
C ALA A 861 24.50 -0.70 15.42
N ALA A 862 25.41 -0.35 14.51
CA ALA A 862 26.81 -0.80 14.55
C ALA A 862 27.53 -0.35 15.83
N LEU A 863 27.36 0.91 16.25
CA LEU A 863 27.94 1.43 17.49
C LEU A 863 27.36 0.75 18.73
N LEU A 864 26.04 0.51 18.76
CA LEU A 864 25.38 -0.20 19.86
C LEU A 864 25.86 -1.66 19.99
N LEU A 865 26.08 -2.36 18.86
CA LEU A 865 26.65 -3.71 18.86
C LEU A 865 28.06 -3.73 19.46
N LEU A 866 28.90 -2.74 19.13
CA LEU A 866 30.26 -2.61 19.66
C LEU A 866 30.30 -2.22 21.14
N GLN A 867 29.32 -1.45 21.62
CA GLN A 867 29.20 -1.10 23.04
C GLN A 867 28.76 -2.30 23.89
N ARG A 868 27.93 -3.20 23.33
CA ARG A 868 27.41 -4.38 24.04
C ARG A 868 28.33 -5.61 23.98
N SER A 869 29.29 -5.65 23.05
CA SER A 869 30.19 -6.80 22.93
C SER A 869 31.13 -6.92 24.12
N GLU A 870 31.32 -8.14 24.62
CA GLU A 870 32.33 -8.42 25.65
C GLU A 870 33.75 -8.09 25.14
N PRO A 871 34.67 -7.70 26.04
CA PRO A 871 36.06 -7.47 25.66
C PRO A 871 36.71 -8.78 25.19
N GLU A 872 37.44 -8.68 24.09
CA GLU A 872 38.31 -9.76 23.60
C GLU A 872 39.59 -9.80 24.44
N HIS A 873 40.28 -10.94 24.46
CA HIS A 873 41.49 -11.10 25.27
C HIS A 873 42.63 -11.73 24.48
N ILE A 874 43.86 -11.29 24.79
CA ILE A 874 45.10 -11.83 24.22
C ILE A 874 46.00 -12.24 25.37
N GLY A 875 46.45 -13.50 25.34
CA GLY A 875 47.45 -14.04 26.25
C GLY A 875 48.72 -14.42 25.49
N ILE A 876 49.87 -14.26 26.13
CA ILE A 876 51.18 -14.66 25.60
C ILE A 876 51.70 -15.84 26.42
N LEU A 877 52.16 -16.90 25.74
CA LEU A 877 52.77 -18.09 26.34
C LEU A 877 54.05 -18.43 25.56
N GLY A 878 55.19 -17.91 26.02
CA GLY A 878 56.47 -18.06 25.30
C GLY A 878 56.39 -17.48 23.88
N ALA A 879 56.62 -18.31 22.87
CA ALA A 879 56.50 -17.94 21.44
C ALA A 879 55.10 -18.24 20.84
N GLN A 880 54.09 -18.48 21.67
CA GLN A 880 52.72 -18.75 21.23
C GLN A 880 51.76 -17.67 21.73
N LEU A 881 50.74 -17.41 20.92
CA LEU A 881 49.63 -16.52 21.27
C LEU A 881 48.38 -17.34 21.59
N LEU A 882 47.73 -16.95 22.67
CA LEU A 882 46.39 -17.39 23.04
C LEU A 882 45.42 -16.27 22.68
N LEU A 883 44.53 -16.52 21.73
CA LEU A 883 43.47 -15.59 21.36
C LEU A 883 42.16 -16.04 21.98
N VAL A 884 41.38 -15.09 22.50
CA VAL A 884 40.02 -15.29 23.00
C VAL A 884 39.11 -14.27 22.31
N ASP A 885 38.12 -14.76 21.55
CA ASP A 885 37.16 -13.88 20.88
C ASP A 885 36.07 -13.35 21.84
N HIS A 886 35.20 -12.49 21.31
CA HIS A 886 34.07 -11.89 22.02
C HIS A 886 32.97 -12.86 22.48
N GLU A 887 32.89 -14.09 21.95
CA GLU A 887 32.00 -15.17 22.45
C GLU A 887 32.68 -16.03 23.53
N GLY A 888 33.94 -15.71 23.89
CA GLY A 888 34.75 -16.48 24.84
C GLY A 888 35.35 -17.74 24.24
N MET A 889 35.40 -17.89 22.91
CA MET A 889 36.10 -19.00 22.27
C MET A 889 37.60 -18.76 22.23
N TYR A 890 38.39 -19.74 22.66
CA TYR A 890 39.84 -19.61 22.73
C TYR A 890 40.57 -20.58 21.78
N GLN A 891 41.73 -20.12 21.29
CA GLN A 891 42.67 -20.93 20.51
C GLN A 891 44.11 -20.53 20.77
N LEU A 892 45.00 -21.54 20.82
CA LEU A 892 46.45 -21.39 21.03
C LEU A 892 47.21 -21.72 19.74
N GLY A 893 48.18 -20.88 19.37
CA GLY A 893 49.01 -21.11 18.20
C GLY A 893 50.24 -20.21 18.13
N GLY A 894 51.29 -20.69 17.45
CA GLY A 894 52.54 -19.96 17.19
C GLY A 894 52.97 -20.07 15.73
N GLY A 895 53.94 -19.24 15.33
CA GLY A 895 54.52 -19.22 13.98
C GLY A 895 53.47 -19.11 12.88
N SER A 896 53.57 -19.95 11.85
CA SER A 896 52.72 -19.93 10.65
C SER A 896 51.21 -20.13 10.88
N ARG A 897 50.79 -20.54 12.09
CA ARG A 897 49.36 -20.65 12.45
C ARG A 897 48.73 -19.30 12.80
N ILE A 898 49.54 -18.29 13.15
CA ILE A 898 49.07 -16.94 13.42
C ILE A 898 48.82 -16.25 12.09
N HIS A 899 47.59 -15.83 11.83
CA HIS A 899 47.23 -15.05 10.67
C HIS A 899 47.01 -13.61 11.09
N TYR A 900 47.65 -12.65 10.42
CA TYR A 900 47.50 -11.24 10.77
C TYR A 900 47.23 -10.37 9.54
N ARG A 901 46.43 -9.32 9.74
CA ARG A 901 46.23 -8.28 8.73
C ARG A 901 45.72 -6.99 9.37
N GLY A 902 46.56 -5.94 9.37
CA GLY A 902 46.18 -4.66 9.97
C GLY A 902 45.88 -4.85 11.47
N PRO A 903 44.73 -4.36 11.97
CA PRO A 903 44.35 -4.49 13.38
C PRO A 903 43.69 -5.82 13.73
N PHE A 904 43.80 -6.85 12.89
CA PHE A 904 43.17 -8.16 13.12
C PHE A 904 44.23 -9.25 13.26
N LEU A 905 44.13 -10.01 14.35
CA LEU A 905 44.87 -11.24 14.61
C LEU A 905 43.90 -12.41 14.63
N MET A 906 44.28 -13.52 14.00
CA MET A 906 43.43 -14.70 13.90
C MET A 906 44.26 -15.97 14.07
N ILE A 907 43.71 -16.96 14.76
CA ILE A 907 44.22 -18.34 14.76
C ILE A 907 43.03 -19.24 14.46
N ASP A 908 43.08 -19.97 13.34
CA ASP A 908 41.93 -20.72 12.83
C ASP A 908 40.69 -19.80 12.71
N ASP A 909 39.57 -20.05 13.38
CA ASP A 909 38.38 -19.18 13.37
C ASP A 909 38.35 -18.10 14.45
N VAL A 910 39.24 -18.19 15.45
CA VAL A 910 39.25 -17.25 16.57
C VAL A 910 39.92 -15.97 16.09
N ALA A 911 39.13 -14.89 15.98
CA ALA A 911 39.55 -13.60 15.48
C ALA A 911 39.46 -12.54 16.58
N VAL A 912 40.53 -11.78 16.75
CA VAL A 912 40.64 -10.70 17.74
C VAL A 912 41.04 -9.41 17.05
N PHE A 913 40.35 -8.33 17.39
CA PHE A 913 40.62 -6.97 16.97
C PHE A 913 41.57 -6.29 17.95
N THR A 914 42.80 -6.02 17.52
CA THR A 914 43.85 -5.42 18.37
C THR A 914 43.65 -3.92 18.61
N GLY A 915 42.82 -3.26 17.78
CA GLY A 915 42.48 -1.84 17.91
C GLY A 915 43.01 -0.96 16.78
N THR A 916 42.38 0.20 16.61
CA THR A 916 42.84 1.30 15.74
C THR A 916 42.90 2.60 16.51
N ARG A 917 43.43 3.68 15.92
CA ARG A 917 43.46 5.01 16.55
C ARG A 917 42.07 5.52 16.94
N LEU A 918 41.04 5.20 16.14
CA LEU A 918 39.65 5.63 16.39
C LEU A 918 38.90 4.66 17.31
N LEU A 919 39.30 3.39 17.36
CA LEU A 919 38.67 2.34 18.14
C LEU A 919 39.75 1.50 18.85
N PRO A 920 40.33 1.98 19.97
CA PRO A 920 41.33 1.23 20.71
C PRO A 920 40.68 0.07 21.46
N ALA A 921 41.16 -1.16 21.22
CA ALA A 921 40.71 -2.35 21.92
C ALA A 921 41.68 -2.74 23.05
N PHE A 922 42.99 -2.71 22.76
CA PHE A 922 44.07 -2.98 23.71
C PHE A 922 45.03 -1.79 23.82
N SER A 923 45.90 -1.80 24.83
CA SER A 923 46.98 -0.81 24.94
C SER A 923 47.89 -0.84 23.70
N PRO A 924 47.98 0.25 22.91
CA PRO A 924 48.79 0.27 21.69
C PRO A 924 50.26 -0.03 21.94
N ALA A 925 50.79 0.44 23.09
CA ALA A 925 52.16 0.18 23.51
C ALA A 925 52.39 -1.31 23.83
N ALA A 926 51.43 -1.98 24.50
CA ALA A 926 51.53 -3.40 24.82
C ALA A 926 51.44 -4.28 23.57
N ILE A 927 50.57 -3.95 22.62
CA ILE A 927 50.47 -4.64 21.33
C ILE A 927 51.77 -4.52 20.52
N ALA A 928 52.32 -3.30 20.41
CA ALA A 928 53.52 -3.05 19.62
C ALA A 928 54.77 -3.74 20.20
N THR A 929 54.90 -3.79 21.53
CA THR A 929 56.09 -4.34 22.19
C THR A 929 56.03 -5.85 22.42
N ARG A 930 54.86 -6.42 22.74
CA ARG A 930 54.75 -7.82 23.16
C ARG A 930 54.06 -8.74 22.13
N VAL A 931 53.06 -8.25 21.40
CA VAL A 931 52.26 -9.08 20.46
C VAL A 931 52.81 -9.03 19.04
N ALA A 932 53.16 -7.83 18.56
CA ALA A 932 53.62 -7.63 17.19
C ALA A 932 54.85 -8.48 16.81
N PRO A 933 55.86 -8.68 17.69
CA PRO A 933 56.99 -9.56 17.38
C PRO A 933 56.57 -11.01 17.15
N VAL A 934 55.73 -11.57 18.03
CA VAL A 934 55.24 -12.97 17.92
C VAL A 934 54.29 -13.12 16.73
N ALA A 935 53.46 -12.11 16.45
CA ALA A 935 52.56 -12.13 15.30
C ALA A 935 53.29 -11.98 13.96
N ALA A 936 54.47 -11.33 13.92
CA ALA A 936 55.27 -11.16 12.71
C ALA A 936 55.84 -12.49 12.18
N GLU A 937 56.00 -13.49 13.05
CA GLU A 937 56.35 -14.87 12.66
C GLU A 937 55.20 -15.62 11.96
N GLY A 938 54.01 -15.01 11.94
CA GLY A 938 52.81 -15.52 11.29
C GLY A 938 52.68 -15.19 9.80
N ILE A 939 51.57 -15.62 9.22
CA ILE A 939 51.23 -15.41 7.80
C ILE A 939 50.38 -14.15 7.66
N ARG A 940 50.80 -13.23 6.77
CA ARG A 940 49.98 -12.08 6.38
C ARG A 940 48.89 -12.52 5.41
N VAL A 941 47.62 -12.32 5.79
CA VAL A 941 46.47 -12.79 4.99
C VAL A 941 45.76 -11.67 4.21
N ASP A 942 45.05 -12.06 3.15
CA ASP A 942 44.24 -11.15 2.34
C ASP A 942 43.02 -10.60 3.08
N ARG A 943 42.57 -9.41 2.67
CA ARG A 943 41.36 -8.76 3.21
C ARG A 943 40.13 -9.67 3.12
N LYS A 944 40.01 -10.44 2.05
CA LYS A 944 38.90 -11.38 1.82
C LYS A 944 38.82 -12.46 2.91
N ILE A 945 39.98 -12.98 3.35
CA ILE A 945 40.07 -13.99 4.41
C ILE A 945 39.61 -13.39 5.74
N VAL A 946 40.09 -12.19 6.07
CA VAL A 946 39.68 -11.44 7.28
C VAL A 946 38.17 -11.25 7.29
N THR A 947 37.58 -10.72 6.22
CA THR A 947 36.13 -10.47 6.14
C THR A 947 35.31 -11.74 6.32
N VAL A 948 35.70 -12.85 5.67
CA VAL A 948 34.99 -14.14 5.82
C VAL A 948 35.08 -14.66 7.25
N LYS A 949 36.26 -14.59 7.88
CA LYS A 949 36.46 -15.10 9.25
C LYS A 949 35.71 -14.25 10.27
N LEU A 950 35.75 -12.92 10.15
CA LEU A 950 34.97 -12.02 11.02
C LEU A 950 33.46 -12.23 10.87
N LEU A 951 32.97 -12.48 9.65
CA LEU A 951 31.56 -12.78 9.42
C LEU A 951 31.17 -14.16 9.99
N GLN A 952 32.06 -15.14 9.91
CA GLN A 952 31.83 -16.47 10.47
C GLN A 952 31.79 -16.45 12.00
N SER A 953 32.73 -15.75 12.64
CA SER A 953 32.74 -15.60 14.09
C SER A 953 31.64 -14.65 14.57
N ARG A 954 30.86 -14.03 13.67
CA ARG A 954 29.84 -13.03 14.01
C ARG A 954 30.41 -11.84 14.79
N HIS A 955 31.68 -11.53 14.51
CA HIS A 955 32.39 -10.44 15.16
C HIS A 955 31.59 -9.12 15.08
N PRO A 956 31.49 -8.33 16.16
CA PRO A 956 30.61 -7.15 16.24
C PRO A 956 30.90 -6.11 15.15
N LEU A 957 32.18 -5.91 14.79
CA LEU A 957 32.57 -5.08 13.64
C LEU A 957 31.98 -5.57 12.30
N ALA A 958 31.97 -6.88 12.03
CA ALA A 958 31.40 -7.41 10.79
C ALA A 958 29.88 -7.31 10.79
N LEU A 959 29.22 -7.59 11.92
CA LEU A 959 27.77 -7.39 12.07
C LEU A 959 27.38 -5.91 11.91
N GLY A 960 28.19 -4.99 12.43
CA GLY A 960 28.00 -3.56 12.23
C GLY A 960 28.08 -3.14 10.76
N VAL A 961 29.06 -3.63 10.01
CA VAL A 961 29.14 -3.39 8.56
C VAL A 961 27.93 -3.96 7.82
N VAL A 962 27.45 -5.14 8.20
CA VAL A 962 26.22 -5.73 7.62
C VAL A 962 25.00 -4.87 7.93
N ALA A 963 24.84 -4.38 9.17
CA ALA A 963 23.74 -3.49 9.54
C ALA A 963 23.74 -2.19 8.72
N ILE A 964 24.91 -1.59 8.48
CA ILE A 964 25.07 -0.41 7.62
C ILE A 964 24.68 -0.74 6.18
N ALA A 965 25.13 -1.87 5.64
CA ALA A 965 24.82 -2.27 4.27
C ALA A 965 23.30 -2.50 4.07
N ILE A 966 22.63 -3.15 5.04
CA ILE A 966 21.18 -3.34 5.02
C ILE A 966 20.46 -2.00 5.06
N ALA A 967 20.84 -1.10 5.96
CA ALA A 967 20.28 0.24 6.06
C ALA A 967 20.41 1.04 4.75
N ILE A 968 21.58 1.03 4.12
CA ILE A 968 21.80 1.70 2.83
C ILE A 968 20.93 1.08 1.73
N ALA A 969 20.86 -0.25 1.66
CA ALA A 969 20.04 -0.94 0.67
C ALA A 969 18.55 -0.64 0.84
N SER A 970 18.04 -0.63 2.08
CA SER A 970 16.67 -0.26 2.40
C SER A 970 16.36 1.20 2.05
N ALA A 971 17.29 2.12 2.33
CA ALA A 971 17.13 3.52 1.94
C ALA A 971 17.14 3.72 0.42
N ALA A 972 18.03 3.03 -0.32
CA ALA A 972 18.04 3.06 -1.77
C ALA A 972 16.73 2.52 -2.36
N ALA A 973 16.16 1.46 -1.78
CA ALA A 973 14.84 0.95 -2.15
C ALA A 973 13.73 2.00 -1.91
N LEU A 974 13.74 2.68 -0.77
CA LEU A 974 12.79 3.77 -0.49
C LEU A 974 12.92 4.94 -1.47
N LEU A 975 14.14 5.33 -1.85
CA LEU A 975 14.36 6.39 -2.84
C LEU A 975 13.91 5.98 -4.25
N SER A 976 14.04 4.70 -4.61
CA SER A 976 13.52 4.21 -5.90
C SER A 976 12.00 4.27 -6.00
N LEU A 977 11.30 4.30 -4.87
CA LEU A 977 9.85 4.52 -4.80
C LEU A 977 9.47 6.01 -4.94
N GLN A 978 10.43 6.94 -4.93
CA GLN A 978 10.13 8.37 -5.08
C GLN A 978 9.76 8.75 -6.52
N GLY A 979 10.18 8.01 -7.54
CA GLY A 979 9.74 8.23 -8.94
C GLY A 979 8.29 7.77 -9.22
N ILE A 980 7.53 7.44 -8.17
CA ILE A 980 6.25 6.73 -8.22
C ILE A 980 5.13 7.53 -7.55
N PHE A 981 5.44 8.31 -6.51
CA PHE A 981 4.56 9.25 -5.83
C PHE A 981 5.02 10.68 -6.13
#